data_AF-A0A669F2Y6-F1
#
_entry.id   AF-A0A669F2Y6-F1
#
_cell.length_a   1.000
_cell.length_b   1.000
_cell.length_c   1.000
_cell.angle_alpha   90.00
_cell.angle_beta   90.00
_cell.angle_gamma   90.00
#
_symmetry.space_group_name_H-M   'P 1'
#
loop_
_entity.id
_entity.type
_entity.pdbx_description
1 polymer ?
#
loop_
_entity_poly.entity_id
_entity_poly.type
_entity_poly.pdbx_seq_one_letter_code
_entity_poly.pdbx_strand_id
1 'polypeptide(L)'
;ILKNSHCTCFMSCLTHIKKTCPQGTFKSFQGPGLCQQCPPNSRSTIEAATLCGCRNGYYRGDMDKPEDLCTSVPSAPRNVVSVVNQTSVMLEWHPPRDTGHRDDLSYNLLCRRCHSNERRACQPCDDSVVFVPGKQALKETRVEISKLRAHTSYTFDIQAVNGVSNKSPYPAQQLSINITTNQAAPSVVPIMHQVSSTSRSFSLSWPPPEQPNGIILDYEIRYYDKSSVLNSSMVLSETPNVVLEGLRPGTGYVVQVRARTVAGYGAYSKEMLFQTLTDDEYKSELGQQLSLIAGSLVGGVCIVSLVAIVTLRPDMFSGPTPTVTFPSLSEGHSSPGVKIYIDPFTYEDPNEAVREFAKEIDPSCVKIEEVIGSGEFGEVYKGRLKPVGKKEIPVAIKTLKVGYSERQRRDFLSEASIMGQFDQPNIIRLEGVVTKSRPTMIITEFMENGALDSFLRQNDGQFPVIQLVGMLRGIASGMRYLAEMSYVHRDLAARNILVNSNLVCKVSDFGLSRYLEEDTSDPTYTSSLGGKIPVRWTAPEAIAYRKFTSASDVWSYGIVTWEVMSYGERPYWDMSNQDVINAIEQDFRLPAPMDCPVVLHQLMLDCWQKDRNARPKFPDIVSMLDKMIRNPASLKAGTNNMVPGPSHHPLLDRGAPDLSRVSSVEDWLAALKMTQYRDSFLGSGFTSLPLITQITAEDLQRIGVSLAGHQKKILTSVQLMRHQADDQSPTESV
;
A
#
# COMPACT_ATOMS: atom_id res chain seq x y z
N ILE A 1 64.01 -78.03 56.91
CA ILE A 1 64.87 -77.82 58.10
C ILE A 1 65.42 -76.41 57.97
N LEU A 2 65.16 -75.36 58.77
CA LEU A 2 64.47 -75.03 60.02
C LEU A 2 64.19 -73.50 59.88
N LYS A 3 62.92 -73.04 59.84
CA LYS A 3 62.14 -72.41 60.92
C LYS A 3 62.80 -71.28 61.74
N ASN A 4 61.99 -70.23 61.92
CA ASN A 4 61.99 -69.11 62.90
C ASN A 4 62.51 -67.77 62.33
N SER A 5 61.81 -66.62 62.46
CA SER A 5 60.89 -66.21 63.53
C SER A 5 59.95 -65.10 63.07
N HIS A 6 58.66 -65.17 63.44
CA HIS A 6 57.70 -64.06 63.41
C HIS A 6 57.75 -63.29 64.75
N CYS A 7 57.79 -61.96 64.68
CA CYS A 7 57.26 -60.92 65.60
C CYS A 7 57.85 -59.57 65.08
N THR A 8 57.18 -58.42 64.99
CA THR A 8 55.94 -57.91 65.61
C THR A 8 55.51 -56.63 64.88
N CYS A 9 54.20 -56.36 64.95
CA CYS A 9 53.41 -55.18 64.56
C CYS A 9 54.07 -53.78 64.66
N PHE A 10 53.81 -52.86 63.70
CA PHE A 10 52.91 -51.69 63.87
C PHE A 10 52.79 -50.82 62.58
N MET A 11 51.53 -50.63 62.18
CA MET A 11 50.88 -49.64 61.30
C MET A 11 51.63 -48.63 60.38
N SER A 12 50.98 -48.47 59.21
CA SER A 12 50.78 -47.23 58.43
C SER A 12 51.73 -46.93 57.26
N CYS A 13 51.65 -47.74 56.20
CA CYS A 13 51.85 -47.26 54.83
C CYS A 13 50.49 -46.84 54.24
N LEU A 14 50.04 -45.61 54.53
CA LEU A 14 49.03 -44.95 53.69
C LEU A 14 49.73 -44.51 52.40
N THR A 15 49.67 -45.38 51.40
CA THR A 15 49.97 -45.03 50.02
C THR A 15 49.01 -43.92 49.59
N HIS A 16 49.49 -42.67 49.51
CA HIS A 16 48.75 -41.59 48.86
C HIS A 16 48.64 -41.92 47.36
N ILE A 17 47.59 -42.65 47.00
CA ILE A 17 47.20 -42.85 45.60
C ILE A 17 46.86 -41.47 45.04
N LYS A 18 47.75 -40.92 44.20
CA LYS A 18 47.47 -39.69 43.43
C LYS A 18 46.38 -40.00 42.40
N LYS A 19 45.12 -39.88 42.79
CA LYS A 19 43.98 -40.05 41.88
C LYS A 19 43.83 -38.78 41.03
N THR A 20 43.92 -38.94 39.72
CA THR A 20 43.58 -37.91 38.73
C THR A 20 42.08 -37.69 38.72
N CYS A 21 41.63 -36.47 38.40
CA CYS A 21 40.20 -36.20 38.29
C CYS A 21 39.63 -36.93 37.07
N PRO A 22 38.59 -37.77 37.24
CA PRO A 22 37.95 -38.47 36.13
C PRO A 22 37.21 -37.50 35.20
N GLN A 23 36.88 -37.96 34.00
CA GLN A 23 36.08 -37.19 33.03
C GLN A 23 34.78 -36.68 33.67
N GLY A 24 34.34 -35.49 33.26
CA GLY A 24 33.20 -34.80 33.87
C GLY A 24 33.50 -34.08 35.20
N THR A 25 34.71 -34.22 35.75
CA THR A 25 35.16 -33.49 36.94
C THR A 25 36.40 -32.64 36.65
N PHE A 26 36.65 -31.62 37.47
CA PHE A 26 37.81 -30.74 37.35
C PHE A 26 38.39 -30.35 38.70
N LYS A 27 39.58 -29.75 38.67
CA LYS A 27 40.23 -29.16 39.83
C LYS A 27 41.15 -28.00 39.43
N SER A 28 40.78 -26.79 39.81
CA SER A 28 41.46 -25.54 39.42
C SER A 28 42.89 -25.41 39.96
N PHE A 29 43.20 -26.02 41.11
CA PHE A 29 44.53 -25.96 41.73
C PHE A 29 45.02 -27.34 42.19
N GLN A 30 46.33 -27.58 42.07
CA GLN A 30 46.95 -28.80 42.57
C GLN A 30 47.00 -28.79 44.11
N GLY A 31 46.53 -29.85 44.77
CA GLY A 31 46.48 -29.91 46.23
C GLY A 31 45.75 -31.17 46.76
N PRO A 32 45.49 -31.28 48.07
CA PRO A 32 44.82 -32.45 48.67
C PRO A 32 43.29 -32.49 48.49
N GLY A 33 42.68 -31.47 47.87
CA GLY A 33 41.21 -31.38 47.70
C GLY A 33 40.59 -32.43 46.77
N LEU A 34 39.28 -32.67 46.90
CA LEU A 34 38.51 -33.56 46.02
C LEU A 34 38.26 -32.91 44.65
N CYS A 35 38.04 -33.74 43.63
CA CYS A 35 37.62 -33.27 42.30
C CYS A 35 36.18 -32.76 42.35
N GLN A 36 35.93 -31.61 41.73
CA GLN A 36 34.61 -30.99 41.68
C GLN A 36 33.89 -31.41 40.39
N GLN A 37 32.57 -31.53 40.44
CA GLN A 37 31.76 -31.73 39.24
C GLN A 37 31.83 -30.50 38.34
N CYS A 38 31.82 -30.70 37.02
CA CYS A 38 31.78 -29.58 36.10
C CYS A 38 30.55 -28.69 36.36
N PRO A 39 30.71 -27.36 36.44
CA PRO A 39 29.61 -26.43 36.61
C PRO A 39 28.57 -26.54 35.47
N PRO A 40 27.32 -26.11 35.69
CA PRO A 40 26.29 -26.06 34.65
C PRO A 40 26.79 -25.41 33.35
N ASN A 41 26.31 -25.91 32.21
CA ASN A 41 26.70 -25.48 30.86
C ASN A 41 28.19 -25.61 30.52
N SER A 42 28.94 -26.43 31.27
CA SER A 42 30.33 -26.80 30.96
C SER A 42 30.50 -28.32 30.85
N ARG A 43 31.65 -28.77 30.34
CA ARG A 43 32.05 -30.19 30.31
C ARG A 43 33.57 -30.35 30.28
N SER A 44 34.05 -31.47 30.80
CA SER A 44 35.42 -31.95 30.57
C SER A 44 35.37 -33.36 29.96
N THR A 45 36.07 -33.55 28.84
CA THR A 45 36.22 -34.84 28.16
C THR A 45 37.58 -35.49 28.43
N ILE A 46 38.44 -34.83 29.22
CA ILE A 46 39.79 -35.30 29.53
C ILE A 46 39.93 -35.55 31.04
N GLU A 47 40.82 -36.46 31.40
CA GLU A 47 41.22 -36.64 32.79
C GLU A 47 42.14 -35.50 33.25
N ALA A 48 42.20 -35.27 34.56
CA ALA A 48 43.03 -34.23 35.19
C ALA A 48 42.77 -32.80 34.67
N ALA A 49 41.53 -32.52 34.24
CA ALA A 49 41.15 -31.18 33.78
C ALA A 49 41.27 -30.13 34.89
N THR A 50 41.94 -29.02 34.57
CA THR A 50 42.04 -27.85 35.45
C THR A 50 40.86 -26.88 35.28
N LEU A 51 40.11 -27.03 34.18
CA LEU A 51 38.93 -26.21 33.86
C LEU A 51 37.96 -27.02 32.99
N CYS A 52 36.66 -26.93 33.27
CA CYS A 52 35.64 -27.46 32.38
C CYS A 52 35.35 -26.46 31.26
N GLY A 53 35.52 -26.88 29.99
CA GLY A 53 35.20 -26.05 28.84
C GLY A 53 33.71 -25.77 28.72
N CYS A 54 33.33 -24.55 28.32
CA CYS A 54 31.92 -24.21 28.13
C CYS A 54 31.32 -24.93 26.92
N ARG A 55 30.02 -25.25 27.02
CA ARG A 55 29.25 -25.80 25.90
C ARG A 55 28.97 -24.70 24.87
N ASN A 56 28.68 -25.09 23.63
CA ASN A 56 28.36 -24.13 22.56
C ASN A 56 27.20 -23.21 22.96
N GLY A 57 27.38 -21.90 22.73
CA GLY A 57 26.42 -20.86 23.13
C GLY A 57 26.59 -20.34 24.56
N TYR A 58 27.49 -20.92 25.34
CA TYR A 58 27.81 -20.50 26.70
C TYR A 58 29.30 -20.16 26.85
N TYR A 59 29.60 -19.23 27.74
CA TYR A 59 30.89 -18.60 27.88
C TYR A 59 31.15 -18.23 29.34
N ARG A 60 32.43 -18.01 29.67
CA ARG A 60 32.86 -17.35 30.90
C ARG A 60 33.46 -15.99 30.56
N GLY A 61 33.08 -14.97 31.32
CA GLY A 61 33.63 -13.63 31.23
C GLY A 61 35.04 -13.57 31.83
N ASP A 62 35.72 -12.45 31.63
CA ASP A 62 37.11 -12.28 32.08
C ASP A 62 37.26 -12.29 33.62
N MET A 63 36.17 -12.04 34.34
CA MET A 63 36.12 -12.01 35.81
C MET A 63 35.53 -13.29 36.43
N ASP A 64 35.07 -14.24 35.60
CA ASP A 64 34.44 -15.48 36.08
C ASP A 64 35.51 -16.50 36.50
N LYS A 65 35.27 -17.19 37.63
CA LYS A 65 36.17 -18.22 38.16
C LYS A 65 35.96 -19.58 37.47
N PRO A 66 36.92 -20.51 37.54
CA PRO A 66 36.76 -21.87 37.01
C PRO A 66 35.54 -22.61 37.56
N GLU A 67 35.17 -22.33 38.81
CA GLU A 67 34.03 -22.92 39.52
C GLU A 67 32.68 -22.32 39.11
N ASP A 68 32.68 -21.15 38.47
CA ASP A 68 31.46 -20.49 38.04
C ASP A 68 30.85 -21.20 36.82
N LEU A 69 29.51 -21.14 36.72
CA LEU A 69 28.75 -21.69 35.60
C LEU A 69 29.03 -20.90 34.31
N CYS A 70 28.91 -21.57 33.15
CA CYS A 70 29.00 -20.85 31.87
C CYS A 70 27.64 -20.19 31.58
N THR A 71 27.68 -18.88 31.31
CA THR A 71 26.52 -18.02 31.01
C THR A 71 26.38 -17.77 29.51
N SER A 72 25.20 -17.35 29.05
CA SER A 72 24.95 -17.05 27.63
C SER A 72 24.90 -15.53 27.39
N VAL A 73 24.86 -15.14 26.11
CA VAL A 73 24.62 -13.73 25.71
C VAL A 73 23.13 -13.38 25.89
N PRO A 74 22.77 -12.10 26.13
CA PRO A 74 21.39 -11.72 26.35
C PRO A 74 20.61 -11.71 25.02
N SER A 75 19.29 -11.84 25.11
CA SER A 75 18.38 -11.61 23.96
C SER A 75 18.27 -10.11 23.64
N ALA A 76 17.62 -9.76 22.53
CA ALA A 76 17.35 -8.36 22.20
C ALA A 76 16.45 -7.67 23.26
N PRO A 77 16.56 -6.33 23.43
CA PRO A 77 15.59 -5.53 24.18
C PRO A 77 14.17 -5.68 23.64
N ARG A 78 13.17 -5.23 24.41
CA ARG A 78 11.75 -5.40 24.07
C ARG A 78 10.98 -4.09 24.20
N ASN A 79 9.82 -4.01 23.55
CA ASN A 79 8.81 -2.97 23.74
C ASN A 79 9.40 -1.55 23.76
N VAL A 80 10.11 -1.18 22.69
CA VAL A 80 10.63 0.20 22.58
C VAL A 80 9.48 1.14 22.30
N VAL A 81 9.38 2.18 23.12
CA VAL A 81 8.49 3.32 22.92
C VAL A 81 9.33 4.56 22.64
N SER A 82 8.78 5.49 21.87
CA SER A 82 9.46 6.73 21.52
C SER A 82 8.55 7.94 21.65
N VAL A 83 9.12 9.03 22.16
CA VAL A 83 8.49 10.35 22.16
C VAL A 83 9.30 11.24 21.24
N VAL A 84 8.66 11.71 20.17
CA VAL A 84 9.33 12.36 19.04
C VAL A 84 8.95 13.82 18.98
N ASN A 85 9.96 14.68 18.85
CA ASN A 85 9.81 16.11 18.60
C ASN A 85 10.37 16.47 17.20
N GLN A 86 10.46 17.75 16.87
CA GLN A 86 11.00 18.21 15.58
C GLN A 86 12.49 17.85 15.42
N THR A 87 13.28 17.89 16.50
CA THR A 87 14.75 17.69 16.45
C THR A 87 15.26 16.78 17.58
N SER A 88 14.37 16.15 18.34
CA SER A 88 14.74 15.23 19.41
C SER A 88 13.83 14.01 19.47
N VAL A 89 14.37 12.93 20.01
CA VAL A 89 13.70 11.65 20.24
C VAL A 89 14.09 11.17 21.62
N MET A 90 13.11 10.85 22.46
CA MET A 90 13.32 10.12 23.70
C MET A 90 12.92 8.66 23.47
N LEU A 91 13.84 7.74 23.76
CA LEU A 91 13.61 6.30 23.66
C LEU A 91 13.57 5.68 25.05
N GLU A 92 12.60 4.80 25.25
CA GLU A 92 12.49 3.96 26.44
C GLU A 92 12.17 2.52 26.02
N TRP A 93 12.75 1.53 26.70
CA TRP A 93 12.59 0.12 26.35
C TRP A 93 12.49 -0.78 27.57
N HIS A 94 12.04 -2.01 27.36
CA HIS A 94 12.06 -3.06 28.36
C HIS A 94 13.33 -3.93 28.25
N PRO A 95 13.83 -4.47 29.39
CA PRO A 95 14.93 -5.41 29.37
C PRO A 95 14.66 -6.66 28.51
N PRO A 96 15.73 -7.31 28.02
CA PRO A 96 15.69 -8.61 27.36
C PRO A 96 14.86 -9.64 28.12
N ARG A 97 14.24 -10.58 27.38
CA ARG A 97 13.56 -11.72 28.01
C ARG A 97 14.55 -12.65 28.69
N ASP A 98 15.71 -12.84 28.09
CA ASP A 98 16.82 -13.63 28.64
C ASP A 98 18.04 -12.71 28.80
N THR A 99 18.55 -12.58 30.03
CA THR A 99 19.77 -11.81 30.32
C THR A 99 21.04 -12.64 30.19
N GLY A 100 20.90 -13.94 29.89
CA GLY A 100 22.00 -14.89 29.87
C GLY A 100 22.42 -15.37 31.25
N HIS A 101 21.54 -15.25 32.25
CA HIS A 101 21.82 -15.52 33.67
C HIS A 101 22.90 -14.61 34.29
N ARG A 102 23.00 -13.36 33.81
CA ARG A 102 23.86 -12.33 34.38
C ARG A 102 23.06 -11.08 34.76
N ASP A 103 23.60 -10.31 35.70
CA ASP A 103 23.09 -9.03 36.21
C ASP A 103 23.91 -7.82 35.74
N ASP A 104 25.03 -8.05 35.04
CA ASP A 104 25.94 -7.03 34.50
C ASP A 104 25.48 -6.41 33.17
N LEU A 105 24.18 -6.46 32.88
CA LEU A 105 23.57 -5.99 31.65
C LEU A 105 23.87 -4.50 31.38
N SER A 106 24.09 -4.16 30.10
CA SER A 106 24.18 -2.79 29.62
C SER A 106 23.71 -2.68 28.18
N TYR A 107 23.44 -1.45 27.73
CA TYR A 107 22.90 -1.18 26.40
C TYR A 107 23.80 -0.26 25.59
N ASN A 108 23.90 -0.55 24.29
CA ASN A 108 24.58 0.30 23.31
C ASN A 108 23.58 0.74 22.24
N LEU A 109 23.69 1.99 21.80
CA LEU A 109 22.87 2.55 20.73
C LEU A 109 23.70 2.87 19.50
N LEU A 110 23.18 2.46 18.34
CA LEU A 110 23.64 2.89 17.04
C LEU A 110 22.57 3.77 16.38
N CYS A 111 22.98 4.92 15.84
CA CYS A 111 22.10 5.86 15.16
C CYS A 111 22.51 5.96 13.70
N ARG A 112 21.54 5.79 12.81
CA ARG A 112 21.71 5.93 11.36
C ARG A 112 20.68 6.91 10.81
N ARG A 113 21.11 7.89 10.01
CA ARG A 113 20.25 8.81 9.27
C ARG A 113 19.98 8.23 7.89
N CYS A 114 18.71 8.01 7.57
CA CYS A 114 18.27 7.46 6.30
C CYS A 114 17.62 8.59 5.48
N HIS A 115 18.15 8.88 4.29
CA HIS A 115 17.50 9.83 3.36
C HIS A 115 16.39 9.13 2.59
N SER A 116 15.26 9.80 2.43
CA SER A 116 14.07 9.25 1.77
C SER A 116 14.20 9.09 0.24
N ASN A 117 15.19 9.75 -0.39
CA ASN A 117 15.18 10.00 -1.84
C ASN A 117 16.36 9.45 -2.65
N GLU A 118 17.34 8.75 -2.09
CA GLU A 118 18.47 8.24 -2.89
C GLU A 118 18.91 6.85 -2.43
N ARG A 119 19.35 6.04 -3.41
CA ARG A 119 19.90 4.67 -3.34
C ARG A 119 21.16 4.51 -2.45
N ARG A 120 21.29 5.28 -1.36
CA ARG A 120 22.42 5.21 -0.42
C ARG A 120 21.99 4.49 0.85
N ALA A 121 22.82 3.54 1.28
CA ALA A 121 22.74 2.93 2.61
C ALA A 121 22.65 4.04 3.69
N CYS A 122 21.82 3.82 4.71
CA CYS A 122 21.70 4.76 5.82
C CYS A 122 23.07 5.11 6.39
N GLN A 123 23.33 6.41 6.53
CA GLN A 123 24.62 6.89 6.99
C GLN A 123 24.63 6.94 8.51
N PRO A 124 25.78 6.75 9.18
CA PRO A 124 25.89 7.07 10.60
C PRO A 124 25.39 8.49 10.87
N CYS A 125 24.72 8.68 12.00
CA CYS A 125 24.26 10.01 12.39
C CYS A 125 25.42 11.01 12.50
N ASP A 126 25.14 12.26 12.13
CA ASP A 126 26.11 13.36 12.17
C ASP A 126 26.69 13.49 13.60
N ASP A 127 27.97 13.86 13.74
CA ASP A 127 28.64 14.00 15.06
C ASP A 127 28.00 15.08 15.96
N SER A 128 27.13 15.92 15.38
CA SER A 128 26.34 16.91 16.09
C SER A 128 25.21 16.31 16.92
N VAL A 129 24.81 15.05 16.69
CA VAL A 129 23.73 14.39 17.44
C VAL A 129 24.18 14.06 18.85
N VAL A 130 23.41 14.50 19.85
CA VAL A 130 23.76 14.36 21.27
C VAL A 130 22.89 13.31 21.93
N PHE A 131 23.51 12.42 22.70
CA PHE A 131 22.86 11.37 23.48
C PHE A 131 23.06 11.63 24.97
N VAL A 132 21.98 11.64 25.75
CA VAL A 132 22.01 11.84 27.21
C VAL A 132 21.33 10.64 27.88
N PRO A 133 22.02 9.91 28.79
CA PRO A 133 23.34 10.20 29.36
C PRO A 133 24.52 9.79 28.47
N GLY A 134 24.30 9.01 27.41
CA GLY A 134 25.34 8.56 26.49
C GLY A 134 24.79 7.58 25.46
N LYS A 135 25.66 6.98 24.64
CA LYS A 135 25.28 6.01 23.60
C LYS A 135 25.83 4.60 23.80
N GLN A 136 26.67 4.38 24.81
CA GLN A 136 27.31 3.08 25.10
C GLN A 136 27.30 2.80 26.60
N ALA A 137 27.34 1.52 26.95
CA ALA A 137 27.39 1.03 28.33
C ALA A 137 26.28 1.60 29.24
N LEU A 138 25.11 1.88 28.66
CA LEU A 138 23.97 2.44 29.38
C LEU A 138 23.43 1.41 30.37
N LYS A 139 23.21 1.85 31.61
CA LYS A 139 22.58 1.03 32.66
C LYS A 139 21.08 1.24 32.77
N GLU A 140 20.61 2.42 32.37
CA GLU A 140 19.18 2.73 32.30
C GLU A 140 18.60 2.30 30.95
N THR A 141 17.30 2.00 30.93
CA THR A 141 16.56 1.62 29.71
C THR A 141 15.91 2.82 29.01
N ARG A 142 16.56 3.99 29.09
CA ARG A 142 16.10 5.24 28.49
C ARG A 142 17.26 6.08 27.98
N VAL A 143 17.03 6.86 26.93
CA VAL A 143 17.99 7.83 26.39
C VAL A 143 17.28 8.96 25.66
N GLU A 144 17.76 10.18 25.86
CA GLU A 144 17.33 11.34 25.09
C GLU A 144 18.35 11.65 23.98
N ILE A 145 17.85 11.81 22.76
CA ILE A 145 18.64 12.03 21.55
C ILE A 145 18.21 13.37 20.95
N SER A 146 19.13 14.30 20.78
CA SER A 146 18.82 15.67 20.33
C SER A 146 19.73 16.13 19.20
N LYS A 147 19.41 17.30 18.61
CA LYS A 147 20.07 17.88 17.42
C LYS A 147 19.90 17.03 16.15
N LEU A 148 18.78 16.33 16.06
CA LEU A 148 18.33 15.65 14.84
C LEU A 148 17.77 16.68 13.84
N ARG A 149 17.78 16.33 12.56
CA ARG A 149 17.13 17.11 11.50
C ARG A 149 15.62 16.90 11.55
N ALA A 150 14.85 17.94 11.26
CA ALA A 150 13.39 17.85 11.18
C ALA A 150 12.93 17.07 9.95
N HIS A 151 11.76 16.44 10.04
CA HIS A 151 11.17 15.60 9.00
C HIS A 151 12.17 14.62 8.35
N THR A 152 13.05 14.04 9.17
CA THR A 152 14.12 13.15 8.71
C THR A 152 13.98 11.80 9.39
N SER A 153 14.16 10.73 8.61
CA SER A 153 14.09 9.37 9.12
C SER A 153 15.43 8.93 9.73
N TYR A 154 15.36 8.39 10.93
CA TYR A 154 16.47 7.85 11.69
C TYR A 154 16.17 6.41 12.11
N THR A 155 17.16 5.54 11.99
CA THR A 155 17.13 4.19 12.57
C THR A 155 17.98 4.18 13.83
N PHE A 156 17.39 3.71 14.93
CA PHE A 156 18.10 3.46 16.18
C PHE A 156 18.15 1.96 16.45
N ASP A 157 19.36 1.42 16.59
CA ASP A 157 19.57 0.03 17.00
C ASP A 157 19.99 0.00 18.47
N ILE A 158 19.22 -0.70 19.30
CA ILE A 158 19.48 -0.85 20.73
C ILE A 158 19.99 -2.27 20.95
N GLN A 159 21.26 -2.40 21.32
CA GLN A 159 21.94 -3.67 21.57
C GLN A 159 21.97 -3.94 23.07
N ALA A 160 21.60 -5.16 23.47
CA ALA A 160 21.81 -5.63 24.84
C ALA A 160 23.13 -6.39 24.92
N VAL A 161 23.97 -6.07 25.90
CA VAL A 161 25.26 -6.73 26.12
C VAL A 161 25.48 -7.04 27.60
N ASN A 162 26.17 -8.13 27.88
CA ASN A 162 26.58 -8.58 29.22
C ASN A 162 28.06 -8.98 29.22
N GLY A 163 28.60 -9.41 30.38
CA GLY A 163 30.02 -9.73 30.55
C GLY A 163 30.59 -10.84 29.66
N VAL A 164 29.75 -11.57 28.93
CA VAL A 164 30.17 -12.62 27.99
C VAL A 164 29.88 -12.31 26.53
N SER A 165 29.26 -11.17 26.22
CA SER A 165 28.90 -10.80 24.85
C SER A 165 30.11 -10.68 23.92
N ASN A 166 31.27 -10.25 24.45
CA ASN A 166 32.52 -10.16 23.68
C ASN A 166 33.18 -11.53 23.39
N LYS A 167 32.73 -12.62 24.04
CA LYS A 167 33.25 -13.98 23.83
C LYS A 167 32.48 -14.73 22.74
N SER A 168 31.30 -14.24 22.37
CA SER A 168 30.49 -14.86 21.31
C SER A 168 31.06 -14.51 19.93
N PRO A 169 31.12 -15.49 19.00
CA PRO A 169 31.46 -15.21 17.60
C PRO A 169 30.29 -14.59 16.83
N TYR A 170 29.10 -14.51 17.43
CA TYR A 170 27.90 -13.91 16.82
C TYR A 170 27.72 -12.46 17.31
N PRO A 171 27.17 -11.57 16.48
CA PRO A 171 26.89 -10.19 16.88
C PRO A 171 25.87 -10.14 18.02
N ALA A 172 25.96 -9.09 18.84
CA ALA A 172 25.00 -8.83 19.90
C ALA A 172 23.58 -8.72 19.33
N GLN A 173 22.62 -9.31 20.04
CA GLN A 173 21.22 -9.23 19.65
C GLN A 173 20.73 -7.80 19.82
N GLN A 174 20.02 -7.29 18.81
CA GLN A 174 19.61 -5.88 18.75
C GLN A 174 18.14 -5.74 18.37
N LEU A 175 17.54 -4.64 18.81
CA LEU A 175 16.22 -4.19 18.39
C LEU A 175 16.37 -2.90 17.59
N SER A 176 15.87 -2.89 16.36
CA SER A 176 15.94 -1.75 15.45
C SER A 176 14.57 -1.05 15.38
N ILE A 177 14.56 0.27 15.53
CA ILE A 177 13.37 1.11 15.37
C ILE A 177 13.63 2.20 14.34
N ASN A 178 12.64 2.48 13.50
CA ASN A 178 12.68 3.57 12.53
C ASN A 178 11.78 4.71 13.01
N ILE A 179 12.35 5.90 13.15
CA ILE A 179 11.67 7.09 13.68
C ILE A 179 11.87 8.24 12.71
N THR A 180 10.77 8.84 12.28
CA THR A 180 10.80 10.10 11.53
C THR A 180 10.50 11.24 12.49
N THR A 181 11.40 12.22 12.58
CA THR A 181 11.19 13.43 13.38
C THR A 181 10.02 14.27 12.84
N ASN A 182 9.39 15.07 13.71
CA ASN A 182 8.25 15.88 13.31
C ASN A 182 8.65 16.97 12.31
N GLN A 183 7.67 17.51 11.58
CA GLN A 183 7.89 18.65 10.70
C GLN A 183 8.20 19.92 11.51
N ALA A 184 9.01 20.80 10.94
CA ALA A 184 9.32 22.13 11.46
C ALA A 184 9.11 23.19 10.36
N ALA A 185 9.23 24.46 10.73
CA ALA A 185 9.18 25.55 9.76
C ALA A 185 10.32 25.42 8.72
N PRO A 186 10.06 25.66 7.42
CA PRO A 186 11.10 25.61 6.38
C PRO A 186 12.21 26.64 6.58
N SER A 187 13.38 26.37 5.99
CA SER A 187 14.41 27.40 5.82
C SER A 187 13.98 28.49 4.83
N VAL A 188 14.79 29.54 4.71
CA VAL A 188 14.58 30.60 3.71
C VAL A 188 14.68 30.05 2.28
N VAL A 189 13.90 30.63 1.36
CA VAL A 189 14.07 30.42 -0.08
C VAL A 189 15.32 31.16 -0.55
N PRO A 190 16.23 30.51 -1.30
CA PRO A 190 17.55 31.07 -1.55
C PRO A 190 17.55 32.20 -2.61
N ILE A 191 16.75 32.07 -3.68
CA ILE A 191 16.73 33.03 -4.80
C ILE A 191 15.39 32.96 -5.57
N MET A 192 15.02 34.03 -6.27
CA MET A 192 13.89 34.11 -7.19
C MET A 192 14.34 34.55 -8.59
N HIS A 193 13.71 34.02 -9.63
CA HIS A 193 13.99 34.31 -11.04
C HIS A 193 12.74 34.86 -11.73
N GLN A 194 12.91 35.92 -12.53
CA GLN A 194 11.85 36.46 -13.38
C GLN A 194 11.79 35.68 -14.69
N VAL A 195 10.67 35.00 -14.93
CA VAL A 195 10.47 34.10 -16.09
C VAL A 195 9.90 34.85 -17.29
N SER A 196 8.96 35.77 -17.03
CA SER A 196 8.36 36.62 -18.05
C SER A 196 7.95 37.96 -17.44
N SER A 197 7.84 38.97 -18.29
CA SER A 197 7.44 40.32 -17.90
C SER A 197 6.48 40.89 -18.93
N THR A 198 5.49 41.63 -18.47
CA THR A 198 4.63 42.49 -19.29
C THR A 198 4.72 43.91 -18.74
N SER A 199 3.97 44.84 -19.33
CA SER A 199 3.89 46.18 -18.77
C SER A 199 3.09 46.26 -17.47
N ARG A 200 2.30 45.24 -17.10
CA ARG A 200 1.46 45.28 -15.87
C ARG A 200 1.55 44.03 -15.01
N SER A 201 2.46 43.12 -15.33
CA SER A 201 2.69 41.91 -14.56
C SER A 201 4.08 41.36 -14.79
N PHE A 202 4.58 40.54 -13.87
CA PHE A 202 5.70 39.65 -14.15
C PHE A 202 5.51 38.32 -13.43
N SER A 203 6.10 37.27 -13.99
CA SER A 203 6.09 35.92 -13.42
C SER A 203 7.42 35.63 -12.74
N LEU A 204 7.37 35.19 -11.49
CA LEU A 204 8.52 34.75 -10.71
C LEU A 204 8.50 33.24 -10.49
N SER A 205 9.68 32.63 -10.40
CA SER A 205 9.89 31.23 -10.06
C SER A 205 11.10 31.09 -9.13
N TRP A 206 11.07 30.19 -8.16
CA TRP A 206 12.17 29.94 -7.22
C TRP A 206 12.37 28.44 -6.97
N PRO A 207 13.57 28.00 -6.58
CA PRO A 207 13.75 26.66 -6.05
C PRO A 207 13.15 26.54 -4.64
N PRO A 208 12.78 25.32 -4.20
CA PRO A 208 12.37 25.07 -2.81
C PRO A 208 13.47 25.43 -1.79
N PRO A 209 13.12 25.65 -0.50
CA PRO A 209 14.10 25.87 0.56
C PRO A 209 15.12 24.71 0.67
N GLU A 210 16.39 25.04 0.97
CA GLU A 210 17.45 24.02 1.13
C GLU A 210 17.14 23.00 2.23
N GLN A 211 16.48 23.45 3.31
CA GLN A 211 15.97 22.59 4.37
C GLN A 211 14.45 22.76 4.45
N PRO A 212 13.68 21.95 3.69
CA PRO A 212 12.23 22.03 3.68
C PRO A 212 11.59 21.75 5.05
N ASN A 213 12.26 20.94 5.88
CA ASN A 213 11.82 20.55 7.23
C ASN A 213 10.39 19.95 7.30
N GLY A 214 9.86 19.51 6.17
CA GLY A 214 8.47 19.08 6.04
C GLY A 214 8.00 19.12 4.59
N ILE A 215 6.70 18.86 4.41
CA ILE A 215 6.03 19.02 3.13
C ILE A 215 5.63 20.49 3.00
N ILE A 216 6.13 21.16 1.96
CA ILE A 216 5.75 22.54 1.67
C ILE A 216 4.30 22.56 1.17
N LEU A 217 3.44 23.30 1.85
CA LEU A 217 2.02 23.44 1.55
C LEU A 217 1.78 24.58 0.56
N ASP A 218 2.38 25.73 0.83
CA ASP A 218 2.32 26.93 0.00
C ASP A 218 3.50 27.87 0.30
N TYR A 219 3.55 28.94 -0.48
CA TYR A 219 4.46 30.06 -0.37
C TYR A 219 3.66 31.35 -0.18
N GLU A 220 4.14 32.22 0.70
CA GLU A 220 3.60 33.56 0.86
C GLU A 220 4.61 34.56 0.31
N ILE A 221 4.13 35.37 -0.63
CA ILE A 221 4.90 36.36 -1.37
C ILE A 221 4.45 37.73 -0.88
N ARG A 222 5.40 38.52 -0.40
CA ARG A 222 5.23 39.92 -0.04
C ARG A 222 5.92 40.78 -1.08
N TYR A 223 5.23 41.78 -1.61
CA TYR A 223 5.82 42.70 -2.58
C TYR A 223 5.35 44.14 -2.39
N TYR A 224 6.21 45.10 -2.74
CA TYR A 224 5.91 46.53 -2.70
C TYR A 224 6.71 47.28 -3.76
N ASP A 225 6.20 48.46 -4.14
CA ASP A 225 6.94 49.37 -5.00
C ASP A 225 8.18 49.88 -4.25
N LYS A 226 9.36 49.80 -4.89
CA LYS A 226 10.63 50.29 -4.33
C LYS A 226 10.56 51.75 -3.86
N SER A 227 9.72 52.57 -4.49
CA SER A 227 9.49 53.98 -4.16
C SER A 227 8.48 54.20 -3.03
N SER A 228 7.69 53.19 -2.65
CA SER A 228 6.61 53.28 -1.65
C SER A 228 6.56 52.05 -0.75
N VAL A 229 7.51 51.99 0.20
CA VAL A 229 7.66 50.87 1.17
C VAL A 229 6.42 50.69 2.07
N LEU A 230 5.60 51.73 2.23
CA LEU A 230 4.43 51.73 3.13
C LEU A 230 3.25 50.86 2.65
N ASN A 231 3.23 50.45 1.37
CA ASN A 231 2.11 49.71 0.76
C ASN A 231 2.53 48.31 0.29
N SER A 232 2.76 47.39 1.23
CA SER A 232 3.07 45.99 0.91
C SER A 232 1.82 45.17 0.62
N SER A 233 1.81 44.54 -0.56
CA SER A 233 0.80 43.56 -0.97
C SER A 233 1.29 42.14 -0.64
N MET A 234 0.35 41.22 -0.41
CA MET A 234 0.63 39.81 -0.11
C MET A 234 -0.19 38.89 -1.00
N VAL A 235 0.46 37.84 -1.51
CA VAL A 235 -0.15 36.81 -2.37
C VAL A 235 0.32 35.44 -1.88
N LEU A 236 -0.57 34.45 -1.93
CA LEU A 236 -0.25 33.05 -1.66
C LEU A 236 -0.10 32.29 -2.97
N SER A 237 0.84 31.35 -3.02
CA SER A 237 1.00 30.42 -4.14
C SER A 237 1.25 29.00 -3.64
N GLU A 238 0.49 28.04 -4.16
CA GLU A 238 0.66 26.61 -3.85
C GLU A 238 1.88 25.99 -4.55
N THR A 239 2.42 26.68 -5.54
CA THR A 239 3.57 26.26 -6.35
C THR A 239 4.76 27.20 -6.16
N PRO A 240 6.00 26.79 -6.48
CA PRO A 240 7.18 27.64 -6.32
C PRO A 240 7.30 28.69 -7.45
N ASN A 241 6.17 29.22 -7.90
CA ASN A 241 6.06 30.26 -8.91
C ASN A 241 4.84 31.15 -8.60
N VAL A 242 4.85 32.39 -9.09
CA VAL A 242 3.71 33.32 -8.93
C VAL A 242 3.68 34.31 -10.09
N VAL A 243 2.49 34.70 -10.52
CA VAL A 243 2.28 35.85 -11.41
C VAL A 243 1.77 37.01 -10.58
N LEU A 244 2.54 38.10 -10.51
CA LEU A 244 2.11 39.33 -9.85
C LEU A 244 1.46 40.24 -10.89
N GLU A 245 0.16 40.49 -10.74
CA GLU A 245 -0.65 41.28 -11.68
C GLU A 245 -1.01 42.66 -11.12
N GLY A 246 -1.52 43.55 -11.99
CA GLY A 246 -1.95 44.89 -11.59
C GLY A 246 -0.79 45.84 -11.24
N LEU A 247 0.40 45.56 -11.75
CA LEU A 247 1.60 46.35 -11.52
C LEU A 247 1.66 47.59 -12.44
N ARG A 248 2.45 48.59 -12.04
CA ARG A 248 2.68 49.80 -12.82
C ARG A 248 3.75 49.56 -13.90
N PRO A 249 3.54 50.00 -15.15
CA PRO A 249 4.56 49.92 -16.21
C PRO A 249 5.89 50.55 -15.82
N GLY A 250 6.99 49.93 -16.26
CA GLY A 250 8.36 50.40 -16.02
C GLY A 250 8.81 50.45 -14.55
N THR A 251 8.03 49.93 -13.60
CA THR A 251 8.25 50.13 -12.15
C THR A 251 8.99 48.95 -11.51
N GLY A 252 9.90 49.27 -10.58
CA GLY A 252 10.66 48.28 -9.81
C GLY A 252 9.95 47.88 -8.52
N TYR A 253 9.74 46.57 -8.33
CA TYR A 253 9.08 45.98 -7.18
C TYR A 253 10.06 45.16 -6.34
N VAL A 254 10.08 45.39 -5.03
CA VAL A 254 10.80 44.53 -4.08
C VAL A 254 9.90 43.38 -3.71
N VAL A 255 10.41 42.16 -3.78
CA VAL A 255 9.67 40.92 -3.54
C VAL A 255 10.43 40.06 -2.52
N GLN A 256 9.69 39.45 -1.60
CA GLN A 256 10.15 38.46 -0.64
C GLN A 256 9.21 37.26 -0.66
N VAL A 257 9.75 36.07 -0.45
CA VAL A 257 8.96 34.83 -0.37
C VAL A 257 9.35 34.01 0.85
N ARG A 258 8.36 33.39 1.50
CA ARG A 258 8.56 32.38 2.55
C ARG A 258 7.71 31.15 2.27
N ALA A 259 8.20 29.98 2.65
CA ALA A 259 7.48 28.72 2.50
C ALA A 259 6.78 28.32 3.83
N ARG A 260 5.74 27.48 3.73
CA ARG A 260 4.99 26.98 4.90
C ARG A 260 4.90 25.46 4.94
N THR A 261 5.05 24.88 6.13
CA THR A 261 4.68 23.50 6.43
C THR A 261 3.51 23.48 7.42
N VAL A 262 3.05 22.29 7.82
CA VAL A 262 2.07 22.12 8.90
C VAL A 262 2.54 22.69 10.25
N ALA A 263 3.86 22.87 10.43
CA ALA A 263 4.44 23.47 11.63
C ALA A 263 4.49 25.00 11.59
N GLY A 264 4.15 25.62 10.45
CA GLY A 264 4.07 27.07 10.29
C GLY A 264 4.95 27.63 9.17
N TYR A 265 5.04 28.96 9.13
CA TYR A 265 5.82 29.70 8.14
C TYR A 265 7.30 29.75 8.50
N GLY A 266 8.15 29.57 7.50
CA GLY A 266 9.57 29.88 7.57
C GLY A 266 9.85 31.39 7.56
N ALA A 267 11.12 31.76 7.63
CA ALA A 267 11.55 33.15 7.45
C ALA A 267 11.44 33.58 5.98
N TYR A 268 11.20 34.87 5.74
CA TYR A 268 11.25 35.44 4.39
C TYR A 268 12.65 35.37 3.80
N SER A 269 12.69 35.21 2.47
CA SER A 269 13.89 35.42 1.67
C SER A 269 14.45 36.83 1.86
N LYS A 270 15.68 37.02 1.41
CA LYS A 270 16.22 38.37 1.20
C LYS A 270 15.33 39.14 0.23
N GLU A 271 15.31 40.46 0.38
CA GLU A 271 14.62 41.38 -0.54
C GLU A 271 15.26 41.32 -1.93
N MET A 272 14.46 41.07 -2.96
CA MET A 272 14.90 40.99 -4.36
C MET A 272 14.12 41.98 -5.22
N LEU A 273 14.77 42.57 -6.21
CA LEU A 273 14.17 43.60 -7.06
C LEU A 273 13.84 43.03 -8.45
N PHE A 274 12.61 43.24 -8.90
CA PHE A 274 12.10 42.84 -10.21
C PHE A 274 11.41 44.02 -10.91
N GLN A 275 11.39 44.05 -12.24
CA GLN A 275 10.88 45.19 -13.00
C GLN A 275 9.93 44.76 -14.12
N THR A 276 8.80 45.46 -14.21
CA THR A 276 7.85 45.37 -15.34
C THR A 276 8.40 46.09 -16.57
N LEU A 277 8.03 45.63 -17.77
CA LEU A 277 8.37 46.34 -19.01
C LEU A 277 7.66 47.69 -19.12
N THR A 278 8.17 48.57 -19.97
CA THR A 278 7.37 49.71 -20.47
C THR A 278 6.35 49.24 -21.52
N ASP A 279 5.29 50.01 -21.74
CA ASP A 279 4.27 49.68 -22.76
C ASP A 279 4.86 49.59 -24.18
N ASP A 280 5.93 50.33 -24.46
CA ASP A 280 6.61 50.33 -25.77
C ASP A 280 7.51 49.10 -25.95
N GLU A 281 8.25 48.70 -24.91
CA GLU A 281 9.08 47.48 -24.92
C GLU A 281 8.22 46.22 -25.10
N TYR A 282 7.07 46.15 -24.44
CA TYR A 282 6.15 45.02 -24.55
C TYR A 282 5.58 44.84 -25.97
N LYS A 283 5.23 45.95 -26.65
CA LYS A 283 4.74 45.91 -28.04
C LYS A 283 5.83 45.44 -29.02
N SER A 284 7.09 45.81 -28.77
CA SER A 284 8.23 45.38 -29.58
C SER A 284 8.46 43.87 -29.49
N GLU A 285 8.40 43.32 -28.27
CA GLU A 285 8.62 41.89 -28.02
C GLU A 285 7.51 41.01 -28.62
N LEU A 286 6.25 41.47 -28.56
CA LEU A 286 5.11 40.81 -29.20
C LEU A 286 5.23 40.81 -30.75
N GLY A 287 5.72 41.91 -31.33
CA GLY A 287 5.95 42.01 -32.77
C GLY A 287 7.03 41.06 -33.29
N GLN A 288 8.05 40.78 -32.47
CA GLN A 288 9.15 39.89 -32.84
C GLN A 288 8.73 38.40 -32.81
N GLN A 289 7.87 38.01 -31.85
CA GLN A 289 7.30 36.65 -31.83
C GLN A 289 6.37 36.38 -33.02
N LEU A 290 5.53 37.34 -33.42
CA LEU A 290 4.64 37.20 -34.57
C LEU A 290 5.40 37.08 -35.90
N SER A 291 6.56 37.76 -36.02
CA SER A 291 7.41 37.70 -37.21
C SER A 291 8.07 36.33 -37.40
N LEU A 292 8.42 35.62 -36.32
CA LEU A 292 9.01 34.28 -36.38
C LEU A 292 8.01 33.22 -36.87
N ILE A 293 6.74 33.33 -36.46
CA ILE A 293 5.66 32.42 -36.86
C ILE A 293 5.32 32.61 -38.36
N ALA A 294 5.33 33.85 -38.85
CA ALA A 294 5.07 34.15 -40.26
C ALA A 294 6.18 33.60 -41.19
N GLY A 295 7.44 33.61 -40.77
CA GLY A 295 8.56 33.08 -41.56
C GLY A 295 8.50 31.56 -41.78
N SER A 296 7.91 30.81 -40.85
CA SER A 296 7.81 29.34 -40.93
C SER A 296 6.80 28.86 -41.99
N LEU A 297 5.74 29.64 -42.22
CA LEU A 297 4.69 29.32 -43.19
C LEU A 297 5.14 29.49 -44.64
N VAL A 298 6.01 30.46 -44.92
CA VAL A 298 6.49 30.75 -46.29
C VAL A 298 7.50 29.69 -46.76
N GLY A 299 8.34 29.17 -45.87
CA GLY A 299 9.32 28.13 -46.20
C GLY A 299 8.67 26.80 -46.64
N GLY A 300 7.53 26.44 -46.03
CA GLY A 300 6.81 25.20 -46.36
C GLY A 300 6.20 25.19 -47.77
N VAL A 301 5.72 26.34 -48.24
CA VAL A 301 5.08 26.46 -49.57
C VAL A 301 6.10 26.29 -50.70
N CYS A 302 7.30 26.85 -50.55
CA CYS A 302 8.37 26.74 -51.56
C CYS A 302 8.87 25.30 -51.77
N ILE A 303 8.90 24.50 -50.69
CA ILE A 303 9.36 23.10 -50.75
C ILE A 303 8.35 22.23 -51.52
N VAL A 304 7.04 22.45 -51.32
CA VAL A 304 5.99 21.69 -52.01
C VAL A 304 5.95 21.98 -53.51
N SER A 305 6.21 23.23 -53.92
CA SER A 305 6.26 23.61 -55.34
C SER A 305 7.46 23.01 -56.09
N LEU A 306 8.61 22.88 -55.44
CA LEU A 306 9.80 22.29 -56.05
C LEU A 306 9.67 20.77 -56.25
N VAL A 307 9.04 20.08 -55.31
CA VAL A 307 8.79 18.63 -55.40
C VAL A 307 7.82 18.28 -56.55
N ALA A 308 6.80 19.13 -56.78
CA ALA A 308 5.83 18.91 -57.86
C ALA A 308 6.43 19.04 -59.28
N ILE A 309 7.46 19.87 -59.46
CA ILE A 309 8.13 20.07 -60.76
C ILE A 309 9.02 18.88 -61.11
N VAL A 310 9.65 18.24 -60.11
CA VAL A 310 10.54 17.09 -60.32
C VAL A 310 9.77 15.81 -60.64
N THR A 311 8.52 15.67 -60.16
CA THR A 311 7.70 14.47 -60.40
C THR A 311 7.05 14.39 -61.80
N LEU A 312 7.13 15.44 -62.62
CA LEU A 312 6.41 15.53 -63.91
C LEU A 312 7.27 15.29 -65.17
N ARG A 313 8.55 14.93 -65.05
CA ARG A 313 9.42 14.61 -66.21
C ARG A 313 10.45 13.49 -65.87
N PRO A 314 10.09 12.20 -65.99
CA PRO A 314 11.02 11.11 -65.73
C PRO A 314 11.59 10.59 -67.05
N ASP A 315 12.55 11.29 -67.65
CA ASP A 315 13.31 10.76 -68.80
C ASP A 315 14.60 11.56 -68.99
N MET A 316 15.62 11.31 -68.14
CA MET A 316 17.03 11.29 -68.54
C MET A 316 17.93 10.93 -67.35
N PHE A 317 18.90 10.05 -67.62
CA PHE A 317 20.07 9.63 -66.81
C PHE A 317 19.97 8.37 -65.94
N SER A 318 20.50 7.30 -66.52
CA SER A 318 20.95 6.04 -65.91
C SER A 318 22.31 6.20 -65.18
N GLY A 319 22.48 5.55 -64.03
CA GLY A 319 23.78 5.31 -63.36
C GLY A 319 23.67 5.07 -61.83
N PRO A 320 24.45 4.17 -61.17
CA PRO A 320 23.99 3.47 -59.96
C PRO A 320 24.58 3.92 -58.60
N THR A 321 23.86 3.54 -57.52
CA THR A 321 24.19 3.42 -56.06
C THR A 321 24.02 4.66 -55.14
N PRO A 322 23.73 4.51 -53.82
CA PRO A 322 23.16 3.38 -53.07
C PRO A 322 21.85 3.73 -52.31
N THR A 323 21.00 2.73 -52.15
CA THR A 323 19.75 2.75 -51.36
C THR A 323 20.04 2.79 -49.85
N VAL A 324 19.47 3.76 -49.13
CA VAL A 324 19.09 3.62 -47.71
C VAL A 324 17.61 3.93 -47.61
N THR A 325 16.82 2.86 -47.57
CA THR A 325 15.38 2.86 -47.39
C THR A 325 15.08 2.84 -45.89
N PHE A 326 14.37 3.84 -45.38
CA PHE A 326 13.52 3.65 -44.20
C PHE A 326 12.07 3.56 -44.69
N PRO A 327 11.39 2.40 -44.56
CA PRO A 327 10.01 2.28 -44.97
C PRO A 327 9.09 2.99 -43.97
N SER A 328 8.26 3.88 -44.48
CA SER A 328 6.98 4.23 -43.87
C SER A 328 6.08 2.98 -43.86
N LEU A 329 5.75 2.47 -42.67
CA LEU A 329 4.73 1.45 -42.49
C LEU A 329 3.35 2.11 -42.51
N SER A 330 2.72 2.10 -43.68
CA SER A 330 1.27 2.02 -43.79
C SER A 330 0.88 0.60 -44.18
N GLU A 331 -0.09 0.06 -43.44
CA GLU A 331 -0.91 -1.12 -43.78
C GLU A 331 -0.16 -2.45 -43.98
N GLY A 332 -0.06 -3.22 -42.89
CA GLY A 332 0.36 -4.62 -42.92
C GLY A 332 -0.69 -5.50 -42.23
N HIS A 333 -1.21 -6.48 -42.98
CA HIS A 333 -2.13 -7.50 -42.52
C HIS A 333 -1.64 -8.24 -41.27
N SER A 334 -2.53 -8.36 -40.29
CA SER A 334 -2.36 -9.15 -39.08
C SER A 334 -2.05 -10.61 -39.40
N SER A 335 -0.80 -11.02 -39.19
CA SER A 335 -0.48 -12.42 -38.84
C SER A 335 -0.58 -12.57 -37.31
N PRO A 336 -0.95 -13.75 -36.76
CA PRO A 336 -1.28 -13.90 -35.35
C PRO A 336 0.00 -13.94 -34.49
N GLY A 337 0.64 -12.79 -34.33
CA GLY A 337 1.61 -12.53 -33.28
C GLY A 337 0.87 -12.21 -31.99
N VAL A 338 1.30 -12.81 -30.88
CA VAL A 338 0.77 -12.54 -29.53
C VAL A 338 0.82 -11.02 -29.30
N LYS A 339 -0.36 -10.39 -29.17
CA LYS A 339 -0.47 -8.97 -28.84
C LYS A 339 -0.11 -8.83 -27.36
N ILE A 340 1.05 -8.25 -27.04
CA ILE A 340 1.52 -8.03 -25.67
C ILE A 340 1.18 -6.58 -25.28
N TYR A 341 0.77 -6.36 -24.03
CA TYR A 341 0.57 -5.02 -23.47
C TYR A 341 1.88 -4.22 -23.49
N ILE A 342 1.82 -2.96 -23.92
CA ILE A 342 2.91 -2.00 -23.90
C ILE A 342 2.59 -0.97 -22.82
N ASP A 343 3.49 -0.80 -21.86
CA ASP A 343 3.29 0.18 -20.78
C ASP A 343 3.44 1.61 -21.33
N PRO A 344 2.41 2.49 -21.24
CA PRO A 344 2.53 3.87 -21.72
C PRO A 344 3.64 4.69 -21.05
N PHE A 345 4.15 4.24 -19.89
CA PHE A 345 5.31 4.85 -19.25
C PHE A 345 6.64 4.57 -19.97
N THR A 346 6.67 3.70 -21.00
CA THR A 346 7.83 3.59 -21.89
C THR A 346 7.98 4.78 -22.84
N TYR A 347 6.96 5.63 -22.96
CA TYR A 347 6.97 6.83 -23.77
C TYR A 347 7.36 8.04 -22.92
N GLU A 348 8.24 8.90 -23.44
CA GLU A 348 8.61 10.16 -22.77
C GLU A 348 7.46 11.18 -22.82
N ASP A 349 6.67 11.18 -23.89
CA ASP A 349 5.48 12.03 -24.08
C ASP A 349 4.18 11.19 -24.06
N PRO A 350 3.29 11.37 -23.07
CA PRO A 350 2.00 10.66 -23.01
C PRO A 350 1.11 10.92 -24.22
N ASN A 351 1.26 12.06 -24.91
CA ASN A 351 0.48 12.31 -26.11
C ASN A 351 0.91 11.38 -27.25
N GLU A 352 2.13 10.84 -27.24
CA GLU A 352 2.59 9.83 -28.20
C GLU A 352 1.90 8.49 -27.96
N ALA A 353 1.91 8.01 -26.71
CA ALA A 353 1.18 6.79 -26.33
C ALA A 353 -0.32 6.90 -26.65
N VAL A 354 -0.93 8.06 -26.42
CA VAL A 354 -2.33 8.31 -26.77
C VAL A 354 -2.54 8.28 -28.29
N ARG A 355 -1.65 8.88 -29.09
CA ARG A 355 -1.76 8.83 -30.57
C ARG A 355 -1.63 7.42 -31.12
N GLU A 356 -0.87 6.56 -30.46
CA GLU A 356 -0.68 5.17 -30.89
C GLU A 356 -1.88 4.28 -30.52
N PHE A 357 -2.40 4.40 -29.30
CA PHE A 357 -3.39 3.46 -28.78
C PHE A 357 -4.83 4.00 -28.74
N ALA A 358 -5.05 5.31 -28.85
CA ALA A 358 -6.37 5.91 -28.76
C ALA A 358 -6.75 6.71 -30.01
N LYS A 359 -8.03 6.68 -30.35
CA LYS A 359 -8.59 7.44 -31.47
C LYS A 359 -8.91 8.87 -31.04
N GLU A 360 -8.32 9.87 -31.70
CA GLU A 360 -8.74 11.26 -31.54
C GLU A 360 -10.13 11.49 -32.16
N ILE A 361 -11.03 12.11 -31.39
CA ILE A 361 -12.40 12.42 -31.76
C ILE A 361 -12.54 13.92 -31.98
N ASP A 362 -13.26 14.30 -33.04
CA ASP A 362 -13.64 15.69 -33.26
C ASP A 362 -14.65 16.13 -32.18
N PRO A 363 -14.42 17.24 -31.46
CA PRO A 363 -15.32 17.72 -30.42
C PRO A 363 -16.77 17.92 -30.89
N SER A 364 -16.98 18.26 -32.17
CA SER A 364 -18.33 18.43 -32.75
C SER A 364 -19.13 17.13 -32.86
N CYS A 365 -18.46 15.98 -32.78
CA CYS A 365 -19.11 14.66 -32.74
C CYS A 365 -19.61 14.28 -31.34
N VAL A 366 -19.29 15.08 -30.31
CA VAL A 366 -19.56 14.76 -28.91
C VAL A 366 -20.60 15.73 -28.36
N LYS A 367 -21.65 15.19 -27.76
CA LYS A 367 -22.67 15.96 -27.04
C LYS A 367 -22.67 15.56 -25.58
N ILE A 368 -22.28 16.49 -24.71
CA ILE A 368 -22.34 16.31 -23.25
C ILE A 368 -23.79 16.53 -22.81
N GLU A 369 -24.32 15.62 -21.98
CA GLU A 369 -25.68 15.69 -21.44
C GLU A 369 -25.63 15.99 -19.94
N GLU A 370 -25.76 14.98 -19.08
CA GLU A 370 -25.89 15.13 -17.62
C GLU A 370 -24.62 14.67 -16.87
N VAL A 371 -24.35 15.27 -15.72
CA VAL A 371 -23.28 14.82 -14.81
C VAL A 371 -23.74 13.53 -14.14
N ILE A 372 -22.92 12.48 -14.22
CA ILE A 372 -23.20 11.17 -13.61
C ILE A 372 -22.24 10.83 -12.47
N GLY A 373 -21.15 11.60 -12.30
CA GLY A 373 -20.22 11.41 -11.19
C GLY A 373 -19.07 12.41 -11.19
N SER A 374 -18.24 12.35 -10.15
CA SER A 374 -17.00 13.10 -10.04
C SER A 374 -15.86 12.13 -9.76
N GLY A 375 -14.84 12.13 -10.62
CA GLY A 375 -13.63 11.31 -10.47
C GLY A 375 -12.44 12.13 -9.93
N GLU A 376 -11.28 11.47 -9.84
CA GLU A 376 -10.02 12.09 -9.37
C GLU A 376 -9.59 13.29 -10.24
N PHE A 377 -9.83 13.21 -11.55
CA PHE A 377 -9.36 14.17 -12.54
C PHE A 377 -10.39 15.26 -12.90
N GLY A 378 -11.66 15.05 -12.59
CA GLY A 378 -12.75 15.94 -12.98
C GLY A 378 -14.10 15.24 -13.02
N GLU A 379 -15.09 15.91 -13.61
CA GLU A 379 -16.46 15.41 -13.72
C GLU A 379 -16.58 14.33 -14.81
N VAL A 380 -17.48 13.37 -14.55
CA VAL A 380 -17.91 12.33 -15.48
C VAL A 380 -19.33 12.65 -15.91
N TYR A 381 -19.54 12.72 -17.22
CA TYR A 381 -20.84 13.01 -17.82
C TYR A 381 -21.33 11.80 -18.60
N LYS A 382 -22.64 11.65 -18.68
CA LYS A 382 -23.27 10.91 -19.75
C LYS A 382 -23.38 11.82 -20.97
N GLY A 383 -23.25 11.25 -22.15
CA GLY A 383 -23.41 11.99 -23.39
C GLY A 383 -23.68 11.11 -24.58
N ARG A 384 -23.58 11.72 -25.76
CA ARG A 384 -23.73 11.06 -27.05
C ARG A 384 -22.50 11.27 -27.91
N LEU A 385 -22.09 10.21 -28.60
CA LEU A 385 -21.07 10.25 -29.63
C LEU A 385 -21.74 9.93 -30.96
N LYS A 386 -21.46 10.74 -31.99
CA LYS A 386 -21.87 10.49 -33.38
C LYS A 386 -20.64 10.13 -34.22
N PRO A 387 -20.28 8.83 -34.33
CA PRO A 387 -19.16 8.43 -35.16
C PRO A 387 -19.48 8.67 -36.64
N VAL A 388 -18.45 8.99 -37.43
CA VAL A 388 -18.58 9.21 -38.88
C VAL A 388 -19.26 8.00 -39.54
N GLY A 389 -20.39 8.24 -40.22
CA GLY A 389 -21.14 7.20 -40.93
C GLY A 389 -21.92 6.21 -40.06
N LYS A 390 -21.99 6.41 -38.73
CA LYS A 390 -22.72 5.52 -37.81
C LYS A 390 -23.84 6.26 -37.06
N LYS A 391 -24.75 5.48 -36.48
CA LYS A 391 -25.77 6.01 -35.57
C LYS A 391 -25.11 6.57 -34.31
N GLU A 392 -25.77 7.54 -33.71
CA GLU A 392 -25.40 8.11 -32.43
C GLU A 392 -25.51 7.05 -31.32
N ILE A 393 -24.52 7.01 -30.42
CA ILE A 393 -24.42 6.02 -29.34
C ILE A 393 -24.27 6.72 -27.97
N PRO A 394 -24.82 6.15 -26.89
CA PRO A 394 -24.60 6.66 -25.54
C PRO A 394 -23.15 6.38 -25.10
N VAL A 395 -22.52 7.37 -24.46
CA VAL A 395 -21.13 7.31 -23.99
C VAL A 395 -20.99 7.92 -22.59
N ALA A 396 -19.98 7.48 -21.86
CA ALA A 396 -19.48 8.16 -20.67
C ALA A 396 -18.28 9.04 -21.05
N ILE A 397 -18.31 10.31 -20.63
CA ILE A 397 -17.34 11.34 -20.97
C ILE A 397 -16.66 11.78 -19.68
N LYS A 398 -15.41 11.37 -19.48
CA LYS A 398 -14.57 11.81 -18.37
C LYS A 398 -13.83 13.06 -18.82
N THR A 399 -13.91 14.14 -18.05
CA THR A 399 -13.24 15.41 -18.37
C THR A 399 -12.08 15.68 -17.42
N LEU A 400 -11.05 16.36 -17.93
CA LEU A 400 -9.94 16.85 -17.12
C LEU A 400 -10.22 18.30 -16.66
N LYS A 401 -10.29 18.50 -15.34
CA LYS A 401 -10.63 19.79 -14.71
C LYS A 401 -9.66 20.91 -15.06
N VAL A 402 -10.12 22.15 -15.14
CA VAL A 402 -9.24 23.31 -15.35
C VAL A 402 -8.24 23.44 -14.20
N GLY A 403 -6.97 23.76 -14.49
CA GLY A 403 -5.92 23.92 -13.47
C GLY A 403 -5.25 22.61 -13.03
N TYR A 404 -5.33 21.54 -13.82
CA TYR A 404 -4.61 20.30 -13.56
C TYR A 404 -3.09 20.48 -13.58
N SER A 405 -2.37 19.69 -12.77
CA SER A 405 -0.92 19.55 -12.88
C SER A 405 -0.53 18.69 -14.08
N GLU A 406 0.68 18.87 -14.62
CA GLU A 406 1.16 17.98 -15.70
C GLU A 406 1.12 16.51 -15.29
N ARG A 407 1.41 16.18 -14.01
CA ARG A 407 1.26 14.81 -13.50
C ARG A 407 -0.17 14.28 -13.64
N GLN A 408 -1.18 15.06 -13.24
CA GLN A 408 -2.58 14.68 -13.38
C GLN A 408 -2.98 14.52 -14.85
N ARG A 409 -2.46 15.36 -15.74
CA ARG A 409 -2.65 15.18 -17.19
C ARG A 409 -2.03 13.89 -17.71
N ARG A 410 -0.80 13.56 -17.29
CA ARG A 410 -0.14 12.30 -17.68
C ARG A 410 -0.92 11.10 -17.18
N ASP A 411 -1.29 11.10 -15.90
CA ASP A 411 -2.07 10.02 -15.29
C ASP A 411 -3.42 9.85 -16.01
N PHE A 412 -4.13 10.95 -16.30
CA PHE A 412 -5.37 10.95 -17.07
C PHE A 412 -5.19 10.36 -18.48
N LEU A 413 -4.21 10.84 -19.25
CA LEU A 413 -3.97 10.36 -20.61
C LEU A 413 -3.47 8.91 -20.64
N SER A 414 -2.68 8.49 -19.64
CA SER A 414 -2.21 7.11 -19.52
C SER A 414 -3.37 6.12 -19.37
N GLU A 415 -4.43 6.49 -18.64
CA GLU A 415 -5.63 5.67 -18.49
C GLU A 415 -6.24 5.35 -19.87
N ALA A 416 -6.34 6.35 -20.75
CA ALA A 416 -6.82 6.16 -22.12
C ALA A 416 -5.87 5.32 -22.97
N SER A 417 -4.55 5.55 -22.88
CA SER A 417 -3.56 4.75 -23.61
C SER A 417 -3.55 3.27 -23.21
N ILE A 418 -3.83 2.96 -21.93
CA ILE A 418 -3.97 1.58 -21.47
C ILE A 418 -5.26 0.97 -22.02
N MET A 419 -6.40 1.66 -21.85
CA MET A 419 -7.69 1.18 -22.34
C MET A 419 -7.68 0.93 -23.85
N GLY A 420 -7.01 1.79 -24.62
CA GLY A 420 -6.93 1.71 -26.07
C GLY A 420 -6.24 0.45 -26.61
N GLN A 421 -5.48 -0.26 -25.77
CA GLN A 421 -4.81 -1.51 -26.17
C GLN A 421 -5.73 -2.74 -26.08
N PHE A 422 -6.81 -2.63 -25.32
CA PHE A 422 -7.70 -3.74 -24.97
C PHE A 422 -8.97 -3.75 -25.83
N ASP A 423 -9.35 -4.94 -26.30
CA ASP A 423 -10.59 -5.17 -27.03
C ASP A 423 -11.20 -6.51 -26.60
N GLN A 424 -12.08 -6.46 -25.59
CA GLN A 424 -12.76 -7.64 -25.06
C GLN A 424 -14.13 -7.25 -24.46
N PRO A 425 -15.19 -8.07 -24.62
CA PRO A 425 -16.56 -7.72 -24.17
C PRO A 425 -16.77 -7.41 -22.68
N ASN A 426 -15.88 -7.88 -21.80
CA ASN A 426 -15.90 -7.69 -20.34
C ASN A 426 -14.78 -6.75 -19.86
N ILE A 427 -14.19 -5.98 -20.76
CA ILE A 427 -13.31 -4.84 -20.46
C ILE A 427 -14.00 -3.58 -20.95
N ILE A 428 -13.94 -2.50 -20.16
CA ILE A 428 -14.53 -1.21 -20.57
C ILE A 428 -13.87 -0.72 -21.86
N ARG A 429 -14.69 -0.44 -22.87
CA ARG A 429 -14.19 -0.04 -24.19
C ARG A 429 -13.99 1.46 -24.29
N LEU A 430 -12.80 1.85 -24.74
CA LEU A 430 -12.50 3.21 -25.16
C LEU A 430 -13.11 3.49 -26.55
N GLU A 431 -13.91 4.54 -26.67
CA GLU A 431 -14.37 5.05 -27.96
C GLU A 431 -13.33 5.98 -28.60
N GLY A 432 -12.66 6.76 -27.76
CA GLY A 432 -11.60 7.67 -28.15
C GLY A 432 -11.36 8.76 -27.12
N VAL A 433 -10.58 9.75 -27.53
CA VAL A 433 -10.14 10.87 -26.70
C VAL A 433 -10.35 12.19 -27.44
N VAL A 434 -10.46 13.27 -26.70
CA VAL A 434 -10.36 14.63 -27.22
C VAL A 434 -9.19 15.31 -26.52
N THR A 435 -8.09 15.51 -27.25
CA THR A 435 -6.85 16.07 -26.70
C THR A 435 -6.45 17.38 -27.36
N LYS A 436 -6.92 17.64 -28.58
CA LYS A 436 -6.61 18.84 -29.37
C LYS A 436 -7.41 20.08 -28.97
N SER A 437 -8.40 19.96 -28.09
CA SER A 437 -9.22 21.07 -27.62
C SER A 437 -9.48 20.96 -26.11
N ARG A 438 -10.04 22.02 -25.53
CA ARG A 438 -10.45 22.04 -24.11
C ARG A 438 -11.98 21.97 -23.99
N PRO A 439 -12.51 21.21 -23.02
CA PRO A 439 -11.78 20.37 -22.06
C PRO A 439 -11.19 19.10 -22.72
N THR A 440 -10.11 18.56 -22.14
CA THR A 440 -9.58 17.24 -22.55
C THR A 440 -10.54 16.16 -22.07
N MET A 441 -10.86 15.19 -22.93
CA MET A 441 -11.89 14.17 -22.66
C MET A 441 -11.41 12.76 -22.95
N ILE A 442 -11.87 11.81 -22.14
CA ILE A 442 -11.81 10.36 -22.40
C ILE A 442 -13.24 9.88 -22.57
N ILE A 443 -13.51 9.24 -23.70
CA ILE A 443 -14.86 8.82 -24.09
C ILE A 443 -14.89 7.30 -24.09
N THR A 444 -15.73 6.71 -23.25
CA THR A 444 -15.92 5.27 -23.11
C THR A 444 -17.37 4.89 -23.38
N GLU A 445 -17.63 3.61 -23.60
CA GLU A 445 -19.01 3.12 -23.65
C GLU A 445 -19.77 3.46 -22.35
N PHE A 446 -21.06 3.77 -22.47
CA PHE A 446 -21.89 4.06 -21.30
C PHE A 446 -22.34 2.78 -20.60
N MET A 447 -22.26 2.78 -19.27
CA MET A 447 -22.63 1.65 -18.42
C MET A 447 -23.78 2.09 -17.50
N GLU A 448 -25.01 1.83 -17.92
CA GLU A 448 -26.24 2.43 -17.37
C GLU A 448 -26.43 2.19 -15.87
N ASN A 449 -25.95 1.06 -15.35
CA ASN A 449 -26.14 0.64 -13.98
C ASN A 449 -24.96 1.02 -13.07
N GLY A 450 -23.95 1.73 -13.59
CA GLY A 450 -22.82 2.22 -12.82
C GLY A 450 -21.96 1.11 -12.20
N ALA A 451 -21.37 1.38 -11.04
CA ALA A 451 -20.47 0.47 -10.33
C ALA A 451 -21.24 -0.71 -9.69
N LEU A 452 -20.68 -1.92 -9.82
CA LEU A 452 -21.32 -3.18 -9.44
C LEU A 452 -21.65 -3.26 -7.95
N ASP A 453 -20.77 -2.76 -7.07
CA ASP A 453 -21.00 -2.79 -5.63
C ASP A 453 -22.25 -1.99 -5.23
N SER A 454 -22.41 -0.79 -5.78
CA SER A 454 -23.54 0.09 -5.55
C SER A 454 -24.80 -0.43 -6.22
N PHE A 455 -24.67 -0.98 -7.43
CA PHE A 455 -25.76 -1.64 -8.14
C PHE A 455 -26.34 -2.84 -7.36
N LEU A 456 -25.47 -3.68 -6.80
CA LEU A 456 -25.89 -4.83 -5.99
C LEU A 456 -26.60 -4.39 -4.71
N ARG A 457 -26.05 -3.40 -3.98
CA ARG A 457 -26.71 -2.86 -2.77
C ARG A 457 -28.10 -2.28 -3.06
N GLN A 458 -28.28 -1.64 -4.20
CA GLN A 458 -29.58 -1.09 -4.64
C GLN A 458 -30.58 -2.18 -5.04
N ASN A 459 -30.10 -3.39 -5.36
CA ASN A 459 -30.89 -4.52 -5.83
C ASN A 459 -30.72 -5.73 -4.89
N ASP A 460 -30.57 -5.49 -3.59
CA ASP A 460 -30.31 -6.54 -2.60
C ASP A 460 -31.37 -7.66 -2.66
N GLY A 461 -30.91 -8.90 -2.82
CA GLY A 461 -31.75 -10.09 -2.93
C GLY A 461 -32.60 -10.21 -4.20
N GLN A 462 -32.49 -9.29 -5.16
CA GLN A 462 -33.35 -9.26 -6.36
C GLN A 462 -32.88 -10.21 -7.47
N PHE A 463 -31.65 -10.73 -7.38
CA PHE A 463 -31.08 -11.58 -8.42
C PHE A 463 -31.05 -13.05 -8.00
N PRO A 464 -31.53 -13.98 -8.86
CA PRO A 464 -31.25 -15.39 -8.65
C PRO A 464 -29.74 -15.63 -8.73
N VAL A 465 -29.24 -16.57 -7.93
CA VAL A 465 -27.81 -16.89 -7.83
C VAL A 465 -27.15 -17.13 -9.20
N ILE A 466 -27.86 -17.75 -10.14
CA ILE A 466 -27.35 -17.98 -11.51
C ILE A 466 -27.00 -16.69 -12.26
N GLN A 467 -27.72 -15.59 -12.03
CA GLN A 467 -27.39 -14.30 -12.62
C GLN A 467 -26.13 -13.69 -11.99
N LEU A 468 -25.97 -13.82 -10.67
CA LEU A 468 -24.73 -13.43 -9.96
C LEU A 468 -23.53 -14.24 -10.47
N VAL A 469 -23.69 -15.54 -10.69
CA VAL A 469 -22.66 -16.39 -11.32
C VAL A 469 -22.35 -15.90 -12.75
N GLY A 470 -23.35 -15.45 -13.51
CA GLY A 470 -23.17 -14.82 -14.82
C GLY A 470 -22.33 -13.55 -14.76
N MET A 471 -22.58 -12.66 -13.79
CA MET A 471 -21.77 -11.47 -13.53
C MET A 471 -20.31 -11.83 -13.22
N LEU A 472 -20.11 -12.78 -12.30
CA LEU A 472 -18.79 -13.29 -11.91
C LEU A 472 -18.02 -13.90 -13.08
N ARG A 473 -18.72 -14.64 -13.95
CA ARG A 473 -18.15 -15.23 -15.16
C ARG A 473 -17.71 -14.16 -16.15
N GLY A 474 -18.48 -13.08 -16.30
CA GLY A 474 -18.08 -11.93 -17.11
C GLY A 474 -16.79 -11.29 -16.61
N ILE A 475 -16.71 -11.01 -15.30
CA ILE A 475 -15.51 -10.43 -14.66
C ILE A 475 -14.30 -11.36 -14.85
N ALA A 476 -14.45 -12.66 -14.60
CA ALA A 476 -13.39 -13.64 -14.80
C ALA A 476 -12.90 -13.69 -16.26
N SER A 477 -13.82 -13.54 -17.23
CA SER A 477 -13.47 -13.49 -18.65
C SER A 477 -12.65 -12.26 -19.01
N GLY A 478 -12.97 -11.09 -18.44
CA GLY A 478 -12.17 -9.87 -18.61
C GLY A 478 -10.78 -10.03 -18.00
N MET A 479 -10.69 -10.55 -16.77
CA MET A 479 -9.42 -10.77 -16.10
C MET A 479 -8.55 -11.85 -16.76
N ARG A 480 -9.16 -12.89 -17.36
CA ARG A 480 -8.46 -13.85 -18.21
C ARG A 480 -7.76 -13.15 -19.36
N TYR A 481 -8.48 -12.28 -20.07
CA TYR A 481 -7.94 -11.53 -21.20
C TYR A 481 -6.79 -10.60 -20.77
N LEU A 482 -6.94 -9.88 -19.64
CA LEU A 482 -5.85 -9.04 -19.12
C LEU A 482 -4.60 -9.87 -18.79
N ALA A 483 -4.78 -11.05 -18.17
CA ALA A 483 -3.66 -11.94 -17.88
C ALA A 483 -2.98 -12.46 -19.15
N GLU A 484 -3.74 -12.80 -20.20
CA GLU A 484 -3.22 -13.18 -21.52
C GLU A 484 -2.44 -12.03 -22.19
N MET A 485 -2.89 -10.79 -22.00
CA MET A 485 -2.19 -9.58 -22.43
C MET A 485 -0.96 -9.24 -21.57
N SER A 486 -0.64 -10.06 -20.55
CA SER A 486 0.43 -9.82 -19.57
C SER A 486 0.23 -8.54 -18.74
N TYR A 487 -1.02 -8.13 -18.57
CA TYR A 487 -1.41 -6.98 -17.77
C TYR A 487 -1.93 -7.42 -16.39
N VAL A 488 -1.48 -6.72 -15.35
CA VAL A 488 -1.90 -6.95 -13.95
C VAL A 488 -2.69 -5.73 -13.48
N HIS A 489 -3.93 -5.95 -13.04
CA HIS A 489 -4.89 -4.90 -12.70
C HIS A 489 -4.57 -4.22 -11.37
N ARG A 490 -4.19 -4.99 -10.34
CA ARG A 490 -3.73 -4.52 -9.00
C ARG A 490 -4.79 -3.90 -8.10
N ASP A 491 -5.84 -3.32 -8.66
CA ASP A 491 -7.01 -2.84 -7.91
C ASP A 491 -8.33 -3.43 -8.39
N LEU A 492 -8.38 -4.76 -8.54
CA LEU A 492 -9.64 -5.44 -8.86
C LEU A 492 -10.56 -5.44 -7.62
N ALA A 493 -11.72 -4.79 -7.74
CA ALA A 493 -12.74 -4.70 -6.69
C ALA A 493 -14.11 -4.46 -7.34
N ALA A 494 -15.23 -4.78 -6.66
CA ALA A 494 -16.56 -4.58 -7.23
C ALA A 494 -16.86 -3.11 -7.60
N ARG A 495 -16.30 -2.13 -6.87
CA ARG A 495 -16.38 -0.70 -7.21
C ARG A 495 -15.75 -0.32 -8.56
N ASN A 496 -14.81 -1.14 -9.06
CA ASN A 496 -14.11 -0.95 -10.33
C ASN A 496 -14.68 -1.85 -11.45
N ILE A 497 -15.83 -2.50 -11.19
CA ILE A 497 -16.60 -3.22 -12.21
C ILE A 497 -17.81 -2.38 -12.56
N LEU A 498 -18.02 -2.10 -13.85
CA LEU A 498 -19.19 -1.39 -14.35
C LEU A 498 -20.23 -2.35 -14.93
N VAL A 499 -21.51 -2.00 -14.81
CA VAL A 499 -22.64 -2.82 -15.25
C VAL A 499 -23.47 -2.05 -16.27
N ASN A 500 -23.77 -2.67 -17.41
CA ASN A 500 -24.66 -2.06 -18.40
C ASN A 500 -26.12 -2.51 -18.23
N SER A 501 -27.02 -1.97 -19.05
CA SER A 501 -28.46 -2.29 -19.01
C SER A 501 -28.79 -3.77 -19.17
N ASN A 502 -27.91 -4.53 -19.82
CA ASN A 502 -28.05 -5.98 -20.06
C ASN A 502 -27.36 -6.82 -18.97
N LEU A 503 -26.99 -6.21 -17.84
CA LEU A 503 -26.28 -6.83 -16.73
C LEU A 503 -24.88 -7.38 -17.07
N VAL A 504 -24.30 -6.91 -18.19
CA VAL A 504 -22.92 -7.28 -18.55
C VAL A 504 -21.97 -6.50 -17.64
N CYS A 505 -21.18 -7.25 -16.88
CA CYS A 505 -20.12 -6.71 -16.04
C CYS A 505 -18.83 -6.52 -16.84
N LYS A 506 -18.21 -5.35 -16.71
CA LYS A 506 -16.94 -5.00 -17.36
C LYS A 506 -15.93 -4.46 -16.37
N VAL A 507 -14.69 -4.94 -16.45
CA VAL A 507 -13.56 -4.45 -15.67
C VAL A 507 -13.18 -3.04 -16.16
N SER A 508 -12.95 -2.13 -15.23
CA SER A 508 -12.62 -0.72 -15.47
C SER A 508 -11.60 -0.21 -14.44
N ASP A 509 -11.24 1.07 -14.54
CA ASP A 509 -10.28 1.76 -13.66
C ASP A 509 -8.85 1.19 -13.70
N PHE A 510 -8.15 1.58 -14.76
CA PHE A 510 -6.75 1.20 -15.01
C PHE A 510 -5.74 2.22 -14.44
N GLY A 511 -6.19 3.20 -13.65
CA GLY A 511 -5.34 4.30 -13.16
C GLY A 511 -4.27 3.91 -12.13
N LEU A 512 -4.32 2.68 -11.60
CA LEU A 512 -3.40 2.16 -10.56
C LEU A 512 -2.36 1.17 -11.10
N SER A 513 -2.36 0.82 -12.38
CA SER A 513 -1.38 -0.08 -12.98
C SER A 513 -0.05 0.61 -13.27
N ARG A 514 0.61 1.12 -12.23
CA ARG A 514 1.95 1.70 -12.35
C ARG A 514 3.00 0.59 -12.41
N TYR A 515 3.96 0.64 -13.33
CA TYR A 515 5.09 -0.29 -13.38
C TYR A 515 5.76 -0.49 -11.99
N LEU A 516 6.10 -1.74 -11.65
CA LEU A 516 6.97 -2.05 -10.51
C LEU A 516 8.27 -2.55 -11.11
N GLU A 517 9.37 -1.84 -10.88
CA GLU A 517 10.70 -2.37 -11.17
C GLU A 517 10.93 -3.62 -10.30
N GLU A 518 11.32 -4.73 -10.95
CA GLU A 518 11.78 -5.95 -10.28
C GLU A 518 13.17 -5.69 -9.69
N ASP A 519 13.25 -5.21 -8.46
CA ASP A 519 14.47 -5.35 -7.65
C ASP A 519 14.17 -6.16 -6.39
N THR A 520 14.65 -7.40 -6.42
CA THR A 520 14.58 -8.37 -5.33
C THR A 520 15.58 -8.04 -4.24
N SER A 521 15.25 -7.11 -3.34
CA SER A 521 15.76 -7.13 -1.97
C SER A 521 14.99 -6.13 -1.10
N ASP A 522 14.58 -6.62 0.07
CA ASP A 522 14.04 -5.89 1.22
C ASP A 522 12.49 -5.83 1.38
N PRO A 523 11.93 -6.46 2.43
CA PRO A 523 10.50 -6.51 2.69
C PRO A 523 10.10 -5.50 3.77
N THR A 524 9.70 -4.27 3.42
CA THR A 524 8.90 -3.44 4.35
C THR A 524 7.99 -2.45 3.62
N TYR A 525 6.76 -2.90 3.37
CA TYR A 525 5.49 -2.16 3.52
C TYR A 525 5.46 -0.61 3.50
N THR A 526 5.39 -0.05 2.28
CA THR A 526 4.78 1.25 1.84
C THR A 526 5.36 2.57 2.43
N SER A 527 5.71 3.64 1.71
CA SER A 527 5.32 4.18 0.40
C SER A 527 6.34 5.22 -0.07
N SER A 528 6.78 5.17 -1.33
CA SER A 528 7.42 6.33 -1.99
C SER A 528 7.07 6.56 -3.47
N LEU A 529 6.41 5.64 -4.19
CA LEU A 529 6.22 5.81 -5.66
C LEU A 529 4.87 5.39 -6.28
N GLY A 530 3.77 5.20 -5.53
CA GLY A 530 2.46 5.06 -6.17
C GLY A 530 1.32 4.53 -5.30
N GLY A 531 0.30 5.37 -5.07
CA GLY A 531 -1.06 4.99 -4.60
C GLY A 531 -1.17 4.43 -3.17
N LYS A 532 -2.36 4.57 -2.57
CA LYS A 532 -2.76 3.82 -1.36
C LYS A 532 -3.11 2.39 -1.79
N ILE A 533 -2.50 1.35 -1.20
CA ILE A 533 -2.85 -0.05 -1.49
C ILE A 533 -4.23 -0.37 -0.88
N PRO A 534 -5.17 -0.95 -1.64
CA PRO A 534 -6.51 -1.32 -1.18
C PRO A 534 -6.47 -2.62 -0.36
N VAL A 535 -5.91 -2.55 0.86
CA VAL A 535 -5.54 -3.70 1.74
C VAL A 535 -6.52 -4.87 1.73
N ARG A 536 -7.84 -4.61 1.78
CA ARG A 536 -8.88 -5.67 1.89
C ARG A 536 -9.06 -6.52 0.63
N TRP A 537 -8.62 -6.01 -0.52
CA TRP A 537 -8.68 -6.71 -1.81
C TRP A 537 -7.32 -7.27 -2.22
N THR A 538 -6.22 -6.80 -1.62
CA THR A 538 -4.88 -7.13 -2.07
C THR A 538 -4.39 -8.46 -1.48
N ALA A 539 -3.67 -9.26 -2.28
CA ALA A 539 -3.08 -10.52 -1.85
C ALA A 539 -1.92 -10.32 -0.86
N PRO A 540 -1.69 -11.26 0.09
CA PRO A 540 -0.67 -11.10 1.14
C PRO A 540 0.74 -10.84 0.61
N GLU A 541 1.14 -11.44 -0.51
CA GLU A 541 2.44 -11.19 -1.14
C GLU A 541 2.55 -9.81 -1.81
N ALA A 542 1.42 -9.26 -2.27
CA ALA A 542 1.33 -7.94 -2.87
C ALA A 542 1.23 -6.83 -1.81
N ILE A 543 0.63 -7.12 -0.66
CA ILE A 543 0.72 -6.29 0.55
C ILE A 543 2.24 -6.35 0.95
N ALA A 544 2.82 -7.54 1.19
CA ALA A 544 4.12 -7.68 1.88
C ALA A 544 5.36 -7.32 1.10
N TYR A 545 5.41 -7.77 -0.13
CA TYR A 545 6.61 -7.68 -0.96
C TYR A 545 6.36 -6.83 -2.20
N ARG A 546 5.19 -6.17 -2.28
CA ARG A 546 4.70 -5.49 -3.48
C ARG A 546 4.79 -6.37 -4.73
N LYS A 547 4.57 -7.68 -4.59
CA LYS A 547 4.64 -8.63 -5.70
C LYS A 547 3.30 -8.78 -6.39
N PHE A 548 2.97 -7.86 -7.29
CA PHE A 548 1.74 -7.90 -8.07
C PHE A 548 1.89 -8.79 -9.30
N THR A 549 0.97 -9.74 -9.47
CA THR A 549 0.93 -10.69 -10.59
C THR A 549 -0.52 -11.05 -10.91
N SER A 550 -0.79 -11.75 -12.01
CA SER A 550 -2.14 -12.27 -12.27
C SER A 550 -2.66 -13.15 -11.12
N ALA A 551 -1.78 -13.81 -10.36
CA ALA A 551 -2.17 -14.59 -9.17
C ALA A 551 -2.57 -13.70 -7.97
N SER A 552 -2.04 -12.47 -7.85
CA SER A 552 -2.54 -11.53 -6.85
C SER A 552 -3.89 -10.95 -7.27
N ASP A 553 -4.15 -10.79 -8.57
CA ASP A 553 -5.48 -10.41 -9.06
C ASP A 553 -6.51 -11.53 -8.86
N VAL A 554 -6.11 -12.81 -8.89
CA VAL A 554 -6.98 -13.95 -8.52
C VAL A 554 -7.43 -13.86 -7.06
N TRP A 555 -6.55 -13.45 -6.15
CA TRP A 555 -6.96 -13.20 -4.75
C TRP A 555 -8.03 -12.11 -4.68
N SER A 556 -7.80 -10.99 -5.38
CA SER A 556 -8.76 -9.89 -5.49
C SER A 556 -10.09 -10.36 -6.08
N TYR A 557 -10.05 -11.24 -7.09
CA TYR A 557 -11.24 -11.85 -7.67
C TYR A 557 -12.03 -12.69 -6.67
N GLY A 558 -11.36 -13.41 -5.76
CA GLY A 558 -12.01 -14.10 -4.65
C GLY A 558 -12.78 -13.13 -3.74
N ILE A 559 -12.19 -11.96 -3.44
CA ILE A 559 -12.86 -10.89 -2.68
C ILE A 559 -14.06 -10.32 -3.46
N VAL A 560 -13.93 -10.08 -4.78
CA VAL A 560 -15.05 -9.66 -5.64
C VAL A 560 -16.16 -10.71 -5.65
N THR A 561 -15.81 -12.00 -5.66
CA THR A 561 -16.79 -13.08 -5.57
C THR A 561 -17.57 -12.99 -4.26
N TRP A 562 -16.89 -12.71 -3.15
CA TRP A 562 -17.53 -12.48 -1.85
C TRP A 562 -18.41 -11.22 -1.85
N GLU A 563 -17.95 -10.11 -2.43
CA GLU A 563 -18.75 -8.87 -2.58
C GLU A 563 -20.03 -9.13 -3.39
N VAL A 564 -19.94 -9.87 -4.51
CA VAL A 564 -21.11 -10.16 -5.35
C VAL A 564 -22.12 -11.02 -4.60
N MET A 565 -21.66 -12.09 -3.93
CA MET A 565 -22.54 -13.00 -3.20
C MET A 565 -23.11 -12.40 -1.91
N SER A 566 -22.48 -11.37 -1.36
CA SER A 566 -22.98 -10.59 -0.22
C SER A 566 -23.73 -9.31 -0.62
N TYR A 567 -24.03 -9.13 -1.92
CA TYR A 567 -24.72 -7.95 -2.43
C TYR A 567 -24.02 -6.61 -2.09
N GLY A 568 -22.69 -6.61 -2.11
CA GLY A 568 -21.86 -5.42 -1.95
C GLY A 568 -21.58 -5.03 -0.50
N GLU A 569 -21.60 -6.00 0.44
CA GLU A 569 -21.06 -5.79 1.77
C GLU A 569 -19.56 -5.47 1.73
N ARG A 570 -19.09 -4.73 2.73
CA ARG A 570 -17.67 -4.37 2.85
C ARG A 570 -16.86 -5.58 3.37
N PRO A 571 -15.83 -6.05 2.66
CA PRO A 571 -14.97 -7.14 3.15
C PRO A 571 -14.29 -6.77 4.48
N TYR A 572 -14.36 -7.68 5.46
CA TYR A 572 -13.77 -7.53 6.82
C TYR A 572 -14.27 -6.27 7.57
N TRP A 573 -15.53 -5.89 7.38
CA TRP A 573 -16.08 -4.57 7.77
C TRP A 573 -15.84 -4.14 9.23
N ASP A 574 -15.68 -5.08 10.17
CA ASP A 574 -15.45 -4.86 11.60
C ASP A 574 -13.97 -4.68 11.98
N MET A 575 -13.05 -4.89 11.05
CA MET A 575 -11.61 -4.91 11.30
C MET A 575 -10.92 -3.63 10.81
N SER A 576 -9.87 -3.16 11.48
CA SER A 576 -8.98 -2.14 10.92
C SER A 576 -8.12 -2.74 9.79
N ASN A 577 -7.47 -1.90 8.96
CA ASN A 577 -6.58 -2.45 7.92
C ASN A 577 -5.40 -3.24 8.52
N GLN A 578 -4.92 -2.87 9.71
CA GLN A 578 -3.86 -3.62 10.40
C GLN A 578 -4.37 -4.99 10.87
N ASP A 579 -5.60 -5.04 11.40
CA ASP A 579 -6.20 -6.30 11.85
C ASP A 579 -6.46 -7.24 10.67
N VAL A 580 -6.89 -6.70 9.52
CA VAL A 580 -7.06 -7.48 8.28
C VAL A 580 -5.75 -8.13 7.86
N ILE A 581 -4.63 -7.38 7.87
CA ILE A 581 -3.30 -7.92 7.55
C ILE A 581 -2.95 -9.06 8.51
N ASN A 582 -3.06 -8.81 9.82
CA ASN A 582 -2.76 -9.81 10.85
C ASN A 582 -3.62 -11.08 10.70
N ALA A 583 -4.91 -10.93 10.41
CA ALA A 583 -5.82 -12.05 10.25
C ALA A 583 -5.48 -12.88 9.00
N ILE A 584 -5.21 -12.24 7.86
CA ILE A 584 -4.80 -12.93 6.64
C ILE A 584 -3.50 -13.71 6.86
N GLU A 585 -2.52 -13.14 7.57
CA GLU A 585 -1.26 -13.78 7.93
C GLU A 585 -1.45 -15.03 8.82
N GLN A 586 -2.43 -14.97 9.73
CA GLN A 586 -2.87 -16.07 10.60
C GLN A 586 -3.84 -17.04 9.92
N ASP A 587 -3.93 -17.00 8.59
CA ASP A 587 -4.76 -17.87 7.75
C ASP A 587 -6.28 -17.74 7.99
N PHE A 588 -6.72 -16.64 8.60
CA PHE A 588 -8.13 -16.28 8.63
C PHE A 588 -8.64 -15.91 7.24
N ARG A 589 -9.86 -16.33 6.91
CA ARG A 589 -10.55 -16.02 5.65
C ARG A 589 -11.99 -15.61 5.94
N LEU A 590 -12.57 -14.82 5.04
CA LEU A 590 -13.98 -14.42 5.15
C LEU A 590 -14.89 -15.66 5.17
N PRO A 591 -15.94 -15.68 6.00
CA PRO A 591 -16.94 -16.75 5.99
C PRO A 591 -17.82 -16.66 4.74
N ALA A 592 -18.50 -17.75 4.41
CA ALA A 592 -19.48 -17.78 3.33
C ALA A 592 -20.59 -16.73 3.58
N PRO A 593 -20.95 -15.92 2.56
CA PRO A 593 -22.15 -15.08 2.60
C PRO A 593 -23.42 -15.90 2.81
N MET A 594 -24.49 -15.27 3.32
CA MET A 594 -25.80 -15.93 3.45
C MET A 594 -26.27 -16.45 2.09
N ASP A 595 -26.87 -17.65 2.09
CA ASP A 595 -27.40 -18.33 0.91
C ASP A 595 -26.37 -18.55 -0.23
N CYS A 596 -25.07 -18.48 0.09
CA CYS A 596 -24.00 -18.73 -0.87
C CYS A 596 -23.86 -20.25 -1.15
N PRO A 597 -23.92 -20.70 -2.41
CA PRO A 597 -23.61 -22.08 -2.76
C PRO A 597 -22.21 -22.48 -2.31
N VAL A 598 -22.08 -23.67 -1.72
CA VAL A 598 -20.81 -24.22 -1.22
C VAL A 598 -19.73 -24.20 -2.30
N VAL A 599 -20.08 -24.49 -3.55
CA VAL A 599 -19.14 -24.50 -4.68
C VAL A 599 -18.56 -23.11 -4.98
N LEU A 600 -19.31 -22.03 -4.76
CA LEU A 600 -18.82 -20.65 -4.93
C LEU A 600 -17.94 -20.23 -3.75
N HIS A 601 -18.30 -20.61 -2.52
CA HIS A 601 -17.43 -20.37 -1.38
C HIS A 601 -16.12 -21.16 -1.49
N GLN A 602 -16.15 -22.40 -1.99
CA GLN A 602 -14.94 -23.16 -2.26
C GLN A 602 -14.05 -22.46 -3.29
N LEU A 603 -14.62 -21.93 -4.37
CA LEU A 603 -13.87 -21.11 -5.33
C LEU A 603 -13.22 -19.89 -4.67
N MET A 604 -13.88 -19.22 -3.72
CA MET A 604 -13.29 -18.12 -2.95
C MET A 604 -12.08 -18.61 -2.14
N LEU A 605 -12.21 -19.73 -1.43
CA LEU A 605 -11.12 -20.33 -0.65
C LEU A 605 -9.94 -20.76 -1.53
N ASP A 606 -10.21 -21.29 -2.72
CA ASP A 606 -9.19 -21.65 -3.71
C ASP A 606 -8.45 -20.39 -4.23
N CYS A 607 -9.17 -19.27 -4.41
CA CYS A 607 -8.57 -17.98 -4.74
C CYS A 607 -7.73 -17.40 -3.59
N TRP A 608 -8.07 -17.70 -2.34
CA TRP A 608 -7.38 -17.21 -1.14
C TRP A 608 -6.34 -18.17 -0.55
N GLN A 609 -5.84 -19.10 -1.37
CA GLN A 609 -4.69 -19.92 -0.99
C GLN A 609 -3.47 -19.03 -0.69
N LYS A 610 -2.79 -19.33 0.42
CA LYS A 610 -1.59 -18.60 0.86
C LYS A 610 -0.48 -18.70 -0.19
N ASP A 611 -0.24 -19.90 -0.70
CA ASP A 611 0.63 -20.10 -1.86
C ASP A 611 -0.07 -19.61 -3.13
N ARG A 612 0.49 -18.56 -3.74
CA ARG A 612 0.00 -17.98 -4.99
C ARG A 612 0.00 -18.96 -6.17
N ASN A 613 0.83 -19.99 -6.13
CA ASN A 613 0.90 -20.99 -7.20
C ASN A 613 -0.22 -22.02 -7.09
N ALA A 614 -0.77 -22.22 -5.88
CA ALA A 614 -1.92 -23.09 -5.64
C ALA A 614 -3.27 -22.45 -6.04
N ARG A 615 -3.29 -21.13 -6.25
CA ARG A 615 -4.49 -20.41 -6.72
C ARG A 615 -4.82 -20.79 -8.17
N PRO A 616 -6.10 -20.97 -8.52
CA PRO A 616 -6.52 -21.26 -9.89
C PRO A 616 -6.14 -20.10 -10.82
N LYS A 617 -5.88 -20.38 -12.09
CA LYS A 617 -5.69 -19.31 -13.09
C LYS A 617 -7.04 -18.84 -13.60
N PHE A 618 -7.13 -17.62 -14.13
CA PHE A 618 -8.39 -17.11 -14.68
C PHE A 618 -9.05 -18.02 -15.75
N PRO A 619 -8.32 -18.70 -16.64
CA PRO A 619 -8.91 -19.72 -17.52
C PRO A 619 -9.63 -20.85 -16.76
N ASP A 620 -9.05 -21.31 -15.64
CA ASP A 620 -9.63 -22.35 -14.79
C ASP A 620 -10.91 -21.85 -14.12
N ILE A 621 -10.87 -20.62 -13.59
CA ILE A 621 -12.02 -19.95 -12.96
C ILE A 621 -13.18 -19.83 -13.96
N VAL A 622 -12.92 -19.36 -15.19
CA VAL A 622 -13.94 -19.28 -16.24
C VAL A 622 -14.53 -20.65 -16.54
N SER A 623 -13.69 -21.70 -16.63
CA SER A 623 -14.14 -23.07 -16.86
C SER A 623 -15.01 -23.61 -15.72
N MET A 624 -14.66 -23.31 -14.46
CA MET A 624 -15.45 -23.67 -13.28
C MET A 624 -16.83 -22.99 -13.32
N LEU A 625 -16.88 -21.69 -13.58
CA LEU A 625 -18.13 -20.94 -13.64
C LEU A 625 -19.01 -21.37 -14.83
N ASP A 626 -18.42 -21.62 -16.00
CA ASP A 626 -19.15 -22.15 -17.16
C ASP A 626 -19.76 -23.53 -16.85
N LYS A 627 -19.09 -24.39 -16.06
CA LYS A 627 -19.67 -25.66 -15.59
C LYS A 627 -20.85 -25.44 -14.65
N MET A 628 -20.76 -24.48 -13.72
CA MET A 628 -21.88 -24.13 -12.83
C MET A 628 -23.07 -23.57 -13.61
N ILE A 629 -22.83 -22.73 -14.62
CA ILE A 629 -23.89 -22.15 -15.45
C ILE A 629 -24.57 -23.23 -16.31
N ARG A 630 -23.80 -24.16 -16.90
CA ARG A 630 -24.34 -25.28 -17.68
C ARG A 630 -25.09 -26.31 -16.83
N ASN A 631 -24.77 -26.41 -15.53
CA ASN A 631 -25.46 -27.28 -14.58
C ASN A 631 -25.92 -26.50 -13.33
N PRO A 632 -27.03 -25.73 -13.40
CA PRO A 632 -27.50 -24.93 -12.28
C PRO A 632 -27.91 -25.73 -11.04
N ALA A 633 -28.16 -27.04 -11.17
CA ALA A 633 -28.45 -27.91 -10.03
C ALA A 633 -27.25 -28.00 -9.06
N SER A 634 -26.02 -27.85 -9.56
CA SER A 634 -24.81 -27.80 -8.72
C SER A 634 -24.80 -26.64 -7.72
N LEU A 635 -25.56 -25.56 -8.00
CA LEU A 635 -25.69 -24.41 -7.12
C LEU A 635 -26.67 -24.65 -5.95
N LYS A 636 -27.45 -25.73 -5.99
CA LYS A 636 -28.41 -26.12 -4.94
C LYS A 636 -27.87 -27.22 -4.01
N ALA A 637 -26.89 -27.99 -4.46
CA ALA A 637 -26.31 -29.12 -3.74
C ALA A 637 -25.33 -28.64 -2.65
N GLY A 638 -25.84 -28.15 -1.52
CA GLY A 638 -24.99 -27.75 -0.40
C GLY A 638 -25.66 -26.91 0.70
N THR A 639 -26.93 -26.52 0.54
CA THR A 639 -27.66 -25.77 1.58
C THR A 639 -28.25 -26.65 2.68
N ASN A 640 -28.26 -27.99 2.53
CA ASN A 640 -28.82 -28.93 3.51
C ASN A 640 -27.75 -29.91 4.04
N ASN A 641 -27.54 -29.87 5.36
CA ASN A 641 -26.92 -30.89 6.22
C ASN A 641 -25.50 -31.40 5.88
N MET A 642 -24.47 -30.81 6.48
CA MET A 642 -23.27 -31.56 6.88
C MET A 642 -22.74 -31.09 8.24
N VAL A 643 -22.77 -32.03 9.21
CA VAL A 643 -22.04 -31.97 10.49
C VAL A 643 -20.55 -32.07 10.20
N PRO A 644 -19.66 -31.20 10.72
CA PRO A 644 -18.22 -31.34 10.51
C PRO A 644 -17.64 -32.39 11.47
N GLY A 645 -16.98 -33.41 10.90
CA GLY A 645 -16.08 -34.31 11.62
C GLY A 645 -14.75 -33.63 12.03
N PRO A 646 -13.93 -34.30 12.87
CA PRO A 646 -12.99 -33.63 13.76
C PRO A 646 -11.74 -33.15 13.02
N SER A 647 -11.49 -31.84 13.07
CA SER A 647 -10.20 -31.24 12.71
C SER A 647 -9.61 -30.54 13.94
N HIS A 648 -8.40 -30.94 14.31
CA HIS A 648 -7.67 -30.50 15.49
C HIS A 648 -7.17 -29.05 15.34
N HIS A 649 -8.02 -28.04 15.59
CA HIS A 649 -7.57 -26.67 15.87
C HIS A 649 -8.54 -25.94 16.81
N PRO A 650 -8.12 -25.48 18.01
CA PRO A 650 -9.04 -24.93 19.05
C PRO A 650 -9.66 -23.56 18.75
N LEU A 651 -9.53 -23.02 17.53
CA LEU A 651 -9.93 -21.64 17.18
C LEU A 651 -10.99 -21.57 16.07
N LEU A 652 -11.51 -22.70 15.58
CA LEU A 652 -12.50 -22.77 14.49
C LEU A 652 -13.91 -23.18 14.92
N ASP A 653 -14.20 -23.25 16.22
CA ASP A 653 -15.56 -23.55 16.67
C ASP A 653 -16.39 -22.26 16.78
N ARG A 654 -17.20 -21.98 15.74
CA ARG A 654 -18.47 -21.23 15.80
C ARG A 654 -19.09 -21.10 14.40
N GLY A 655 -19.57 -22.22 13.87
CA GLY A 655 -20.56 -22.24 12.80
C GLY A 655 -21.96 -22.15 13.39
N ALA A 656 -22.76 -21.16 12.94
CA ALA A 656 -24.10 -20.79 13.41
C ALA A 656 -24.22 -20.42 14.92
N PRO A 657 -24.96 -19.35 15.28
CA PRO A 657 -25.23 -19.07 16.68
C PRO A 657 -26.12 -20.17 17.25
N ASP A 658 -25.60 -20.94 18.21
CA ASP A 658 -26.40 -21.83 19.04
C ASP A 658 -27.28 -20.97 19.95
N LEU A 659 -28.46 -20.62 19.46
CA LEU A 659 -29.46 -19.80 20.16
C LEU A 659 -30.03 -20.52 21.40
N SER A 660 -29.78 -21.84 21.57
CA SER A 660 -30.28 -22.61 22.71
C SER A 660 -29.59 -22.29 24.05
N ARG A 661 -28.47 -21.54 24.01
CA ARG A 661 -27.65 -21.18 25.20
C ARG A 661 -27.67 -19.69 25.55
N VAL A 662 -28.48 -18.90 24.86
CA VAL A 662 -28.50 -17.45 25.02
C VAL A 662 -29.38 -17.08 26.22
N SER A 663 -28.78 -16.47 27.25
CA SER A 663 -29.48 -16.10 28.50
C SER A 663 -29.73 -14.59 28.67
N SER A 664 -29.01 -13.77 27.90
CA SER A 664 -29.08 -12.31 27.96
C SER A 664 -29.00 -11.68 26.57
N VAL A 665 -29.39 -10.40 26.45
CA VAL A 665 -29.28 -9.63 25.20
C VAL A 665 -27.82 -9.47 24.77
N GLU A 666 -26.89 -9.42 25.72
CA GLU A 666 -25.46 -9.40 25.46
C GLU A 666 -24.97 -10.72 24.86
N ASP A 667 -25.34 -11.86 25.45
CA ASP A 667 -25.01 -13.18 24.92
C ASP A 667 -25.56 -13.38 23.51
N TRP A 668 -26.79 -12.88 23.28
CA TRP A 668 -27.47 -12.94 22.00
C TRP A 668 -26.72 -12.14 20.93
N LEU A 669 -26.39 -10.87 21.22
CA LEU A 669 -25.61 -10.02 20.32
C LEU A 669 -24.20 -10.60 20.11
N ALA A 670 -23.58 -11.18 21.13
CA ALA A 670 -22.29 -11.84 21.01
C ALA A 670 -22.36 -13.08 20.10
N ALA A 671 -23.43 -13.88 20.20
CA ALA A 671 -23.67 -15.00 19.30
C ALA A 671 -23.85 -14.55 17.85
N LEU A 672 -24.52 -13.41 17.63
CA LEU A 672 -24.68 -12.81 16.30
C LEU A 672 -23.45 -12.06 15.79
N LYS A 673 -22.37 -11.92 16.58
CA LYS A 673 -21.23 -11.04 16.30
C LYS A 673 -21.68 -9.58 16.06
N MET A 674 -22.56 -9.11 16.93
CA MET A 674 -23.22 -7.79 16.92
C MET A 674 -23.05 -7.06 18.26
N THR A 675 -22.01 -7.39 19.05
CA THR A 675 -21.75 -6.80 20.37
C THR A 675 -21.55 -5.29 20.34
N GLN A 676 -21.14 -4.73 19.20
CA GLN A 676 -21.02 -3.28 19.02
C GLN A 676 -22.34 -2.53 19.19
N TYR A 677 -23.49 -3.22 19.05
CA TYR A 677 -24.81 -2.61 19.27
C TYR A 677 -25.32 -2.76 20.70
N ARG A 678 -24.56 -3.42 21.59
CA ARG A 678 -24.99 -3.72 22.96
C ARG A 678 -25.53 -2.48 23.68
N ASP A 679 -24.74 -1.41 23.73
CA ASP A 679 -25.12 -0.20 24.46
C ASP A 679 -26.33 0.49 23.84
N SER A 680 -26.47 0.43 22.51
CA SER A 680 -27.66 0.93 21.80
C SER A 680 -28.93 0.16 22.17
N PHE A 681 -28.87 -1.16 22.25
CA PHE A 681 -30.01 -2.00 22.64
C PHE A 681 -30.39 -1.78 24.11
N LEU A 682 -29.41 -1.81 25.02
CA LEU A 682 -29.65 -1.61 26.46
C LEU A 682 -30.12 -0.19 26.77
N GLY A 683 -29.50 0.83 26.16
CA GLY A 683 -29.86 2.24 26.34
C GLY A 683 -31.24 2.60 25.77
N SER A 684 -31.77 1.80 24.84
CA SER A 684 -33.10 2.00 24.24
C SER A 684 -34.20 1.13 24.87
N GLY A 685 -33.90 0.46 26.00
CA GLY A 685 -34.88 -0.30 26.77
C GLY A 685 -35.04 -1.77 26.35
N PHE A 686 -34.26 -2.27 25.40
CA PHE A 686 -34.27 -3.69 25.00
C PHE A 686 -33.34 -4.50 25.90
N THR A 687 -33.74 -4.70 27.16
CA THR A 687 -32.88 -5.31 28.20
C THR A 687 -33.07 -6.82 28.39
N SER A 688 -34.05 -7.44 27.73
CA SER A 688 -34.36 -8.87 27.87
C SER A 688 -34.75 -9.52 26.54
N LEU A 689 -34.52 -10.84 26.40
CA LEU A 689 -34.85 -11.59 25.18
C LEU A 689 -36.34 -11.50 24.78
N PRO A 690 -37.32 -11.50 25.70
CA PRO A 690 -38.73 -11.28 25.35
C PRO A 690 -39.03 -9.89 24.76
N LEU A 691 -38.23 -8.87 25.08
CA LEU A 691 -38.34 -7.54 24.46
C LEU A 691 -37.69 -7.53 23.08
N ILE A 692 -36.58 -8.26 22.92
CA ILE A 692 -35.92 -8.46 21.62
C ILE A 692 -36.85 -9.19 20.64
N THR A 693 -37.62 -10.17 21.09
CA THR A 693 -38.56 -10.85 20.20
C THR A 693 -39.65 -9.94 19.66
N GLN A 694 -39.84 -8.73 20.20
CA GLN A 694 -40.83 -7.75 19.72
C GLN A 694 -40.23 -6.66 18.84
N ILE A 695 -38.91 -6.65 18.65
CA ILE A 695 -38.23 -5.58 17.92
C ILE A 695 -38.65 -5.53 16.44
N THR A 696 -38.82 -4.32 15.92
CA THR A 696 -39.18 -4.07 14.52
C THR A 696 -37.99 -3.54 13.70
N ALA A 697 -38.11 -3.54 12.38
CA ALA A 697 -37.10 -2.93 11.50
C ALA A 697 -36.92 -1.42 11.77
N GLU A 698 -38.02 -0.72 12.11
CA GLU A 698 -38.00 0.71 12.46
C GLU A 698 -37.27 0.95 13.78
N ASP A 699 -37.44 0.07 14.77
CA ASP A 699 -36.68 0.13 16.02
C ASP A 699 -35.18 -0.04 15.81
N LEU A 700 -34.78 -0.99 14.95
CA LEU A 700 -33.36 -1.22 14.63
C LEU A 700 -32.70 0.03 14.02
N GLN A 701 -33.40 0.72 13.13
CA GLN A 701 -32.93 1.99 12.58
C GLN A 701 -32.83 3.07 13.67
N ARG A 702 -33.83 3.17 14.54
CA ARG A 702 -33.87 4.16 15.62
C ARG A 702 -32.74 3.99 16.63
N ILE A 703 -32.32 2.74 16.90
CA ILE A 703 -31.22 2.45 17.84
C ILE A 703 -29.83 2.46 17.17
N GLY A 704 -29.73 2.89 15.90
CA GLY A 704 -28.46 3.10 15.22
C GLY A 704 -27.90 1.88 14.47
N VAL A 705 -28.71 0.83 14.26
CA VAL A 705 -28.39 -0.26 13.32
C VAL A 705 -28.77 0.20 11.91
N SER A 706 -27.91 0.99 11.27
CA SER A 706 -28.18 1.56 9.93
C SER A 706 -27.83 0.62 8.76
N LEU A 707 -26.99 -0.38 9.00
CA LEU A 707 -26.56 -1.33 7.97
C LEU A 707 -27.63 -2.39 7.71
N ALA A 708 -28.13 -2.47 6.47
CA ALA A 708 -29.20 -3.37 6.07
C ALA A 708 -28.88 -4.87 6.35
N GLY A 709 -27.64 -5.30 6.10
CA GLY A 709 -27.19 -6.67 6.42
C GLY A 709 -27.26 -6.98 7.92
N HIS A 710 -26.96 -6.00 8.77
CA HIS A 710 -27.07 -6.15 10.23
C HIS A 710 -28.53 -6.18 10.67
N GLN A 711 -29.38 -5.32 10.11
CA GLN A 711 -30.82 -5.33 10.36
C GLN A 711 -31.42 -6.69 9.99
N LYS A 712 -31.10 -7.22 8.80
CA LYS A 712 -31.56 -8.53 8.33
C LYS A 712 -31.10 -9.65 9.26
N LYS A 713 -29.81 -9.71 9.59
CA LYS A 713 -29.26 -10.74 10.50
C LYS A 713 -29.95 -10.74 11.86
N ILE A 714 -30.20 -9.56 12.41
CA ILE A 714 -30.88 -9.40 13.70
C ILE A 714 -32.35 -9.82 13.58
N LEU A 715 -33.09 -9.36 12.58
CA LEU A 715 -34.50 -9.70 12.38
C LEU A 715 -34.71 -11.18 12.09
N THR A 716 -33.82 -11.82 11.32
CA THR A 716 -33.85 -13.27 11.09
C THR A 716 -33.60 -14.05 12.38
N SER A 717 -32.68 -13.61 13.23
CA SER A 717 -32.49 -14.22 14.55
C SER A 717 -33.71 -14.04 15.46
N VAL A 718 -34.36 -12.88 15.40
CA VAL A 718 -35.61 -12.60 16.12
C VAL A 718 -36.74 -13.52 15.67
N GLN A 719 -36.88 -13.76 14.36
CA GLN A 719 -37.84 -14.71 13.82
C GLN A 719 -37.56 -16.15 14.28
N LEU A 720 -36.30 -16.57 14.32
CA LEU A 720 -35.90 -17.87 14.86
C LEU A 720 -36.25 -18.01 16.35
N MET A 721 -36.02 -16.96 17.16
CA MET A 721 -36.41 -16.95 18.58
C MET A 721 -37.93 -17.02 18.77
N ARG A 722 -38.73 -16.39 17.89
CA ARG A 722 -40.19 -16.50 17.91
C ARG A 722 -40.66 -17.93 17.63
N HIS A 723 -40.09 -18.57 16.60
CA HIS A 723 -40.42 -19.96 16.26
C HIS A 723 -40.04 -20.95 17.37
N GLN A 724 -38.92 -20.75 18.06
CA GLN A 724 -38.52 -21.58 19.20
C GLN A 724 -39.40 -21.38 20.45
N ALA A 725 -39.99 -20.19 20.62
CA ALA A 725 -40.93 -19.91 21.71
C ALA A 725 -42.31 -20.55 21.47
N ASP A 726 -42.77 -20.63 20.21
CA ASP A 726 -44.04 -21.28 19.86
C ASP A 726 -43.98 -22.82 20.01
N ASP A 727 -42.83 -23.45 19.71
CA ASP A 727 -42.60 -24.90 19.84
C ASP A 727 -42.52 -25.39 21.31
N GLN A 728 -42.46 -24.48 22.28
CA GLN A 728 -42.45 -24.78 23.72
C GLN A 728 -43.81 -24.57 24.41
N SER A 729 -44.88 -24.32 23.65
CA SER A 729 -46.25 -24.29 24.18
C SER A 729 -46.77 -25.72 24.43
N PRO A 730 -47.30 -26.06 25.64
CA PRO A 730 -47.78 -27.40 25.91
C PRO A 730 -49.04 -27.68 25.08
N THR A 731 -49.01 -28.78 24.34
CA THR A 731 -50.20 -29.37 23.73
C THR A 731 -51.17 -29.77 24.84
N GLU A 732 -52.27 -29.04 24.97
CA GLU A 732 -53.43 -29.48 25.74
C GLU A 732 -54.00 -30.76 25.12
N SER A 733 -54.13 -31.76 25.96
CA SER A 733 -54.79 -33.03 25.69
C SER A 733 -56.27 -32.84 25.31
N VAL A 734 -56.67 -33.43 24.18
CA VAL A 734 -57.99 -34.06 24.01
C VAL A 734 -57.79 -35.44 23.40
#